data_AF-A0A1V3N4S0-F1
#
_entry.id   AF-A0A1V3N4S0-F1
#
_cell.length_a   1.000
_cell.length_b   1.000
_cell.length_c   1.000
_cell.angle_alpha   90.00
_cell.angle_beta   90.00
_cell.angle_gamma   90.00
#
_symmetry.space_group_name_H-M   'P 1'
#
loop_
_entity.id
_entity.type
_entity.pdbx_description
1 polymer ?
#
loop_
_entity_poly.entity_id
_entity_poly.type
_entity_poly.pdbx_seq_one_letter_code
_entity_poly.pdbx_strand_id
1 'polypeptide(L)'
;MKIAYISTYLPKECGIATFTSDLLHAVALHNQDLIQHVIAVADEDYAYPGEVVFTIDRQHQLSYIEAAEYINNNGYDCVILEHEYGIFGGNSGIYILSLINTLHIPLLVNLHTILEKPSVDEKAILIEIVKRASVVIVMSNYAITLLKSVYRVNTTKVRLIHHGVPEFHLSQEEAKEKKGLSGKKILLTFGFIGRNKGIETVIESLATVVKNEPDLIYLIVGKTHPNVLAHSGEEYREYLKSLIDAYHLEDHVQFVNSFVSQSDLVTYLSACDVYVTPYVNEAQITSGTLSYAIGAGAAVVSTPYWHAKELLADGRGVLVDFKNPATMATSLTALFSNQEYRTTLRDNARAFGKEMTWKNIGIRYTRLLDKIVPAPDGLKENGTFSRDEMPKFSWKHIDRLTNQVGILQHATYSLPNYKEGYCLDDNARALLLTLLAQTDFADKRLDRRISTYLSYIYYHQREDGLFHNFMSFQHNFLDEVGSEDSFGRTIWALGVLLRKTKMTSYYQLGYELFFRSVPNFKQLRSNRAIAYTILGIAEYLHHQSNDEVMIELMRELTGKLIKEYQASSDDGWQWFEPVLAYDNAILPYALLTAYPFLNDEAVKQLGLLTLTFLESITIQNGALSLVGNQEWAKQGKHISKFGQQPLDVTAMVFMYREAFRLTNKKVYFTRMVASFRWFLGENDLKLGLYDEETKGCCDGLESYGINRNQGAESTLCFYLAYIVVYRAFIDNVLDSK
;
A
#
# COMPACT_ATOMS: atom_id res chain seq x y z
N MET A 1 -0.32 -31.03 -9.25
CA MET A 1 -0.18 -29.58 -8.98
C MET A 1 -1.02 -29.25 -7.76
N LYS A 2 -0.51 -28.40 -6.86
CA LYS A 2 -1.16 -27.97 -5.62
C LYS A 2 -1.40 -26.46 -5.65
N ILE A 3 -2.65 -26.03 -5.48
CA ILE A 3 -3.10 -24.64 -5.67
C ILE A 3 -3.66 -24.07 -4.37
N ALA A 4 -3.26 -22.85 -4.01
CA ALA A 4 -3.84 -22.09 -2.91
C ALA A 4 -4.71 -20.94 -3.46
N TYR A 5 -5.95 -20.84 -2.98
CA TYR A 5 -6.86 -19.74 -3.28
C TYR A 5 -6.90 -18.76 -2.11
N ILE A 6 -6.59 -17.49 -2.33
CA ILE A 6 -6.67 -16.44 -1.30
C ILE A 6 -7.89 -15.57 -1.60
N SER A 7 -8.90 -15.62 -0.73
CA SER A 7 -10.18 -14.95 -0.97
C SER A 7 -11.08 -14.95 0.28
N THR A 8 -12.22 -14.28 0.21
CA THR A 8 -13.38 -14.67 1.04
C THR A 8 -13.92 -16.02 0.56
N TYR A 9 -14.55 -16.80 1.44
CA TYR A 9 -15.09 -18.13 1.09
C TYR A 9 -16.39 -18.46 1.82
N LEU A 10 -17.18 -19.39 1.25
CA LEU A 10 -18.41 -19.89 1.88
C LEU A 10 -18.07 -20.50 3.26
N PRO A 11 -18.89 -20.30 4.32
CA PRO A 11 -20.30 -19.90 4.30
C PRO A 11 -20.56 -18.39 4.25
N LYS A 12 -19.54 -17.54 4.13
CA LYS A 12 -19.75 -16.09 3.97
C LYS A 12 -20.58 -15.81 2.72
N GLU A 13 -21.74 -15.19 2.89
CA GLU A 13 -22.61 -14.79 1.79
C GLU A 13 -22.04 -13.56 1.07
N CYS A 14 -21.12 -13.80 0.13
CA CYS A 14 -20.47 -12.76 -0.65
C CYS A 14 -20.31 -13.23 -2.11
N GLY A 15 -20.43 -12.32 -3.07
CA GLY A 15 -20.25 -12.65 -4.49
C GLY A 15 -18.86 -13.21 -4.81
N ILE A 16 -17.82 -12.72 -4.13
CA ILE A 16 -16.45 -13.22 -4.30
C ILE A 16 -16.27 -14.60 -3.66
N ALA A 17 -16.89 -14.86 -2.51
CA ALA A 17 -16.91 -16.18 -1.90
C ALA A 17 -17.54 -17.23 -2.82
N THR A 18 -18.68 -16.90 -3.44
CA THR A 18 -19.32 -17.75 -4.45
C THR A 18 -18.44 -17.93 -5.69
N PHE A 19 -17.84 -16.84 -6.21
CA PHE A 19 -16.93 -16.91 -7.35
C PHE A 19 -15.75 -17.85 -7.09
N THR A 20 -15.13 -17.76 -5.91
CA THR A 20 -13.98 -18.59 -5.53
C THR A 20 -14.36 -20.06 -5.45
N SER A 21 -15.49 -20.36 -4.80
CA SER A 21 -16.05 -21.71 -4.72
C SER A 21 -16.32 -22.26 -6.12
N ASP A 22 -17.04 -21.53 -6.97
CA ASP A 22 -17.36 -21.97 -8.32
C ASP A 22 -16.09 -22.19 -9.17
N LEU A 23 -15.09 -21.30 -9.05
CA LEU A 23 -13.83 -21.42 -9.79
C LEU A 23 -13.03 -22.66 -9.37
N LEU A 24 -12.94 -22.95 -8.06
CA LEU A 24 -12.27 -24.15 -7.53
C LEU A 24 -12.91 -25.42 -8.11
N HIS A 25 -14.24 -25.50 -8.11
CA HIS A 25 -14.96 -26.63 -8.70
C HIS A 25 -14.77 -26.70 -10.22
N ALA A 26 -14.80 -25.56 -10.92
CA ALA A 26 -14.62 -25.48 -12.36
C ALA A 26 -13.24 -26.00 -12.81
N VAL A 27 -12.19 -25.70 -12.05
CA VAL A 27 -10.83 -26.20 -12.31
C VAL A 27 -10.74 -27.71 -12.02
N ALA A 28 -11.38 -28.19 -10.95
CA ALA A 28 -11.42 -29.62 -10.60
C ALA A 28 -12.07 -30.51 -11.67
N LEU A 29 -13.05 -29.99 -12.42
CA LEU A 29 -13.75 -30.74 -13.48
C LEU A 29 -12.82 -31.31 -14.55
N HIS A 30 -11.67 -30.68 -14.79
CA HIS A 30 -10.75 -31.06 -15.87
C HIS A 30 -9.50 -31.79 -15.39
N ASN A 31 -9.22 -31.79 -14.08
CA ASN A 31 -8.08 -32.48 -13.50
C ASN A 31 -8.37 -32.85 -12.04
N GLN A 32 -8.78 -34.10 -11.82
CA GLN A 32 -9.14 -34.62 -10.49
C GLN A 32 -7.94 -34.86 -9.57
N ASP A 33 -6.72 -34.88 -10.12
CA ASP A 33 -5.48 -35.07 -9.36
C ASP A 33 -4.95 -33.75 -8.76
N LEU A 34 -5.67 -32.63 -8.96
CA LEU A 34 -5.32 -31.33 -8.37
C LEU A 34 -5.65 -31.29 -6.89
N ILE A 35 -4.65 -30.95 -6.08
CA ILE A 35 -4.88 -30.59 -4.68
C ILE A 35 -5.17 -29.10 -4.64
N GLN A 36 -6.34 -28.71 -4.16
CA GLN A 36 -6.79 -27.33 -4.10
C GLN A 36 -7.19 -26.99 -2.68
N HIS A 37 -6.63 -25.91 -2.14
CA HIS A 37 -6.96 -25.43 -0.81
C HIS A 37 -7.29 -23.94 -0.83
N VAL A 38 -8.04 -23.50 0.17
CA VAL A 38 -8.45 -22.13 0.37
C VAL A 38 -7.76 -21.57 1.62
N ILE A 39 -7.25 -20.36 1.49
CA ILE A 39 -6.72 -19.49 2.53
C ILE A 39 -7.75 -18.37 2.68
N ALA A 40 -8.67 -18.55 3.62
CA ALA A 40 -9.87 -17.72 3.72
C ALA A 40 -9.59 -16.43 4.50
N VAL A 41 -9.98 -15.27 3.94
CA VAL A 41 -9.94 -13.99 4.66
C VAL A 41 -11.26 -13.84 5.41
N ALA A 42 -11.18 -13.80 6.74
CA ALA A 42 -12.32 -13.79 7.64
C ALA A 42 -12.35 -12.50 8.48
N ASP A 43 -13.55 -11.96 8.65
CA ASP A 43 -13.87 -10.84 9.54
C ASP A 43 -14.60 -11.28 10.82
N GLU A 44 -14.96 -12.55 10.91
CA GLU A 44 -15.59 -13.21 12.05
C GLU A 44 -15.30 -14.72 11.98
N ASP A 45 -15.68 -15.47 13.01
CA ASP A 45 -15.49 -16.91 13.05
C ASP A 45 -16.53 -17.64 12.18
N TYR A 46 -16.06 -18.25 11.10
CA TYR A 46 -16.89 -19.07 10.21
C TYR A 46 -16.60 -20.57 10.37
N ALA A 47 -17.66 -21.38 10.32
CA ALA A 47 -17.53 -22.84 10.20
C ALA A 47 -17.22 -23.21 8.75
N TYR A 48 -15.93 -23.14 8.39
CA TYR A 48 -15.46 -23.42 7.03
C TYR A 48 -15.44 -24.92 6.69
N PRO A 49 -15.61 -25.28 5.41
CA PRO A 49 -15.44 -26.66 4.94
C PRO A 49 -13.96 -27.06 4.87
N GLY A 50 -13.70 -28.37 4.67
CA GLY A 50 -12.37 -28.97 4.80
C GLY A 50 -11.33 -28.50 3.77
N GLU A 51 -11.74 -27.90 2.65
CA GLU A 51 -10.81 -27.28 1.71
C GLU A 51 -10.19 -25.97 2.23
N VAL A 52 -10.77 -25.33 3.26
CA VAL A 52 -10.17 -24.17 3.92
C VAL A 52 -9.16 -24.65 4.95
N VAL A 53 -7.88 -24.39 4.68
CA VAL A 53 -6.76 -24.93 5.48
C VAL A 53 -6.06 -23.87 6.32
N PHE A 54 -6.37 -22.59 6.11
CA PHE A 54 -5.83 -21.47 6.86
C PHE A 54 -6.84 -20.32 6.82
N THR A 55 -6.94 -19.57 7.91
CA THR A 55 -7.80 -18.38 8.01
C THR A 55 -6.95 -17.16 8.31
N ILE A 56 -7.06 -16.13 7.47
CA ILE A 56 -6.45 -14.83 7.69
C ILE A 56 -7.45 -13.98 8.47
N ASP A 57 -7.04 -13.50 9.65
CA ASP A 57 -7.78 -12.43 10.33
C ASP A 57 -7.63 -11.15 9.50
N ARG A 58 -8.75 -10.68 8.94
CA ARG A 58 -8.81 -9.53 8.06
C ARG A 58 -8.13 -8.30 8.68
N GLN A 59 -8.29 -8.06 9.98
CA GLN A 59 -7.80 -6.84 10.65
C GLN A 59 -6.40 -7.00 11.24
N HIS A 60 -5.79 -8.18 11.14
CA HIS A 60 -4.49 -8.46 11.73
C HIS A 60 -3.40 -8.70 10.69
N GLN A 61 -2.54 -7.69 10.46
CA GLN A 61 -1.51 -7.75 9.41
C GLN A 61 -0.53 -8.92 9.55
N LEU A 62 -0.16 -9.35 10.76
CA LEU A 62 0.73 -10.50 10.95
C LEU A 62 0.10 -11.79 10.41
N SER A 63 -1.22 -11.94 10.47
CA SER A 63 -1.93 -13.10 9.91
C SER A 63 -1.73 -13.25 8.40
N TYR A 64 -1.49 -12.14 7.69
CA TYR A 64 -1.15 -12.14 6.26
C TYR A 64 0.26 -12.65 5.99
N ILE A 65 1.21 -12.36 6.88
CA ILE A 65 2.59 -12.86 6.80
C ILE A 65 2.61 -14.35 7.13
N GLU A 66 1.92 -14.77 8.19
CA GLU A 66 1.77 -16.17 8.59
C GLU A 66 1.12 -17.01 7.47
N ALA A 67 0.12 -16.47 6.78
CA ALA A 67 -0.49 -17.12 5.63
C ALA A 67 0.52 -17.32 4.48
N ALA A 68 1.36 -16.31 4.19
CA ALA A 68 2.41 -16.44 3.17
C ALA A 68 3.45 -17.50 3.56
N GLU A 69 3.89 -17.53 4.81
CA GLU A 69 4.82 -18.54 5.33
C GLU A 69 4.21 -19.95 5.27
N TYR A 70 2.94 -20.08 5.66
CA TYR A 70 2.20 -21.33 5.54
C TYR A 70 2.17 -21.80 4.08
N ILE A 71 1.84 -20.92 3.13
CA ILE A 71 1.82 -21.25 1.70
C ILE A 71 3.23 -21.66 1.22
N ASN A 72 4.27 -20.89 1.55
CA ASN A 72 5.64 -21.19 1.16
C ASN A 72 6.14 -22.56 1.69
N ASN A 73 5.76 -22.94 2.91
CA ASN A 73 6.25 -24.14 3.58
C ASN A 73 5.46 -25.42 3.25
N ASN A 74 4.32 -25.31 2.56
CA ASN A 74 3.41 -26.44 2.31
C ASN A 74 3.39 -26.93 0.85
N GLY A 75 4.40 -26.56 0.05
CA GLY A 75 4.64 -27.13 -1.29
C GLY A 75 3.54 -26.80 -2.31
N TYR A 76 2.99 -25.58 -2.27
CA TYR A 76 2.08 -25.10 -3.31
C TYR A 76 2.85 -24.72 -4.58
N ASP A 77 2.28 -25.04 -5.75
CA ASP A 77 2.86 -24.72 -7.05
C ASP A 77 2.39 -23.35 -7.58
N CYS A 78 1.20 -22.90 -7.15
CA CYS A 78 0.58 -21.66 -7.61
C CYS A 78 -0.38 -21.09 -6.55
N VAL A 79 -0.51 -19.77 -6.52
CA VAL A 79 -1.49 -19.04 -5.74
C VAL A 79 -2.46 -18.31 -6.67
N ILE A 80 -3.76 -18.44 -6.45
CA ILE A 80 -4.82 -17.65 -7.09
C ILE A 80 -5.38 -16.67 -6.05
N LEU A 81 -5.21 -15.38 -6.30
CA LEU A 81 -5.69 -14.30 -5.44
C LEU A 81 -6.94 -13.65 -6.06
N GLU A 82 -8.03 -13.63 -5.30
CA GLU A 82 -9.22 -12.85 -5.65
C GLU A 82 -9.09 -11.45 -5.03
N HIS A 83 -8.92 -10.42 -5.87
CA HIS A 83 -8.73 -9.05 -5.40
C HIS A 83 -9.97 -8.19 -5.59
N GLU A 84 -10.44 -7.66 -4.46
CA GLU A 84 -11.46 -6.63 -4.31
C GLU A 84 -11.08 -5.82 -3.05
N TYR A 85 -11.25 -4.50 -3.08
CA TYR A 85 -10.73 -3.61 -2.04
C TYR A 85 -11.35 -3.87 -0.65
N GLY A 86 -12.59 -4.38 -0.61
CA GLY A 86 -13.30 -4.70 0.63
C GLY A 86 -12.88 -6.00 1.29
N ILE A 87 -12.08 -6.85 0.64
CA ILE A 87 -11.67 -8.15 1.20
C ILE A 87 -10.60 -7.97 2.27
N PHE A 88 -9.56 -7.20 1.98
CA PHE A 88 -8.35 -7.12 2.81
C PHE A 88 -8.43 -5.97 3.82
N GLY A 89 -7.66 -6.09 4.90
CA GLY A 89 -7.56 -5.09 5.96
C GLY A 89 -6.51 -4.02 5.72
N GLY A 90 -6.47 -3.06 6.65
CA GLY A 90 -5.68 -1.84 6.53
C GLY A 90 -6.30 -0.85 5.53
N ASN A 91 -5.68 0.33 5.42
CA ASN A 91 -6.20 1.37 4.54
C ASN A 91 -6.18 0.90 3.08
N SER A 92 -7.34 0.91 2.41
CA SER A 92 -7.51 0.45 1.03
C SER A 92 -7.07 -1.01 0.77
N GLY A 93 -7.05 -1.87 1.80
CA GLY A 93 -6.66 -3.28 1.67
C GLY A 93 -5.16 -3.55 1.65
N ILE A 94 -4.34 -2.58 2.11
CA ILE A 94 -2.87 -2.60 2.05
C ILE A 94 -2.20 -3.85 2.66
N TYR A 95 -2.83 -4.55 3.60
CA TYR A 95 -2.25 -5.74 4.24
C TYR A 95 -1.98 -6.88 3.25
N ILE A 96 -2.68 -6.90 2.11
CA ILE A 96 -2.39 -7.87 1.05
C ILE A 96 -0.95 -7.80 0.55
N LEU A 97 -0.33 -6.61 0.59
CA LEU A 97 1.07 -6.43 0.17
C LEU A 97 2.02 -7.22 1.06
N SER A 98 1.75 -7.34 2.36
CA SER A 98 2.56 -8.16 3.28
C SER A 98 2.53 -9.64 2.92
N LEU A 99 1.39 -10.14 2.43
CA LEU A 99 1.28 -11.52 1.97
C LEU A 99 2.01 -11.71 0.64
N ILE A 100 1.64 -10.97 -0.40
CA ILE A 100 2.12 -11.26 -1.77
C ILE A 100 3.63 -11.03 -1.93
N ASN A 101 4.20 -10.11 -1.15
CA ASN A 101 5.64 -9.83 -1.18
C ASN A 101 6.47 -10.86 -0.40
N THR A 102 5.84 -11.61 0.49
CA THR A 102 6.45 -12.71 1.25
C THR A 102 6.33 -14.05 0.51
N LEU A 103 5.39 -14.18 -0.43
CA LEU A 103 5.27 -15.38 -1.25
C LEU A 103 6.52 -15.58 -2.13
N HIS A 104 6.99 -16.82 -2.26
CA HIS A 104 8.00 -17.23 -3.26
C HIS A 104 7.39 -18.03 -4.43
N ILE A 105 6.07 -18.22 -4.37
CA ILE A 105 5.30 -19.02 -5.34
C ILE A 105 4.74 -18.09 -6.43
N PRO A 106 4.56 -18.60 -7.67
CA PRO A 106 3.85 -17.87 -8.72
C PRO A 106 2.44 -17.42 -8.29
N LEU A 107 2.11 -16.18 -8.65
CA LEU A 107 0.86 -15.53 -8.23
C LEU A 107 0.00 -15.21 -9.45
N LEU A 108 -1.18 -15.79 -9.51
CA LEU A 108 -2.24 -15.41 -10.44
C LEU A 108 -3.24 -14.52 -9.68
N VAL A 109 -3.65 -13.40 -10.27
CA VAL A 109 -4.55 -12.45 -9.62
C VAL A 109 -5.78 -12.18 -10.47
N ASN A 110 -6.96 -12.39 -9.90
CA ASN A 110 -8.24 -11.99 -10.46
C ASN A 110 -8.61 -10.60 -9.92
N LEU A 111 -8.66 -9.59 -10.79
CA LEU A 111 -9.07 -8.24 -10.40
C LEU A 111 -10.58 -8.07 -10.62
N HIS A 112 -11.36 -8.10 -9.53
CA HIS A 112 -12.82 -7.92 -9.56
C HIS A 112 -13.23 -6.44 -9.60
N THR A 113 -12.37 -5.57 -9.06
CA THR A 113 -12.58 -4.11 -9.04
C THR A 113 -11.34 -3.40 -9.57
N ILE A 114 -11.54 -2.48 -10.51
CA ILE A 114 -10.51 -1.56 -11.01
C ILE A 114 -11.17 -0.19 -11.14
N LEU A 115 -10.68 0.77 -10.36
CA LEU A 115 -11.25 2.11 -10.29
C LEU A 115 -10.68 3.00 -11.39
N GLU A 116 -11.52 3.80 -12.03
CA GLU A 116 -11.08 4.85 -12.97
C GLU A 116 -10.41 6.02 -12.23
N LYS A 117 -10.88 6.31 -11.00
CA LYS A 117 -10.39 7.37 -10.12
C LYS A 117 -9.97 6.79 -8.76
N PRO A 118 -8.91 5.98 -8.71
CA PRO A 118 -8.42 5.43 -7.45
C PRO A 118 -7.82 6.54 -6.58
N SER A 119 -7.89 6.35 -5.26
CA SER A 119 -7.07 7.07 -4.30
C SER A 119 -5.57 6.79 -4.54
N VAL A 120 -4.71 7.55 -3.88
CA VAL A 120 -3.25 7.34 -3.98
C VAL A 120 -2.85 5.95 -3.48
N ASP A 121 -3.48 5.48 -2.39
CA ASP A 121 -3.24 4.15 -1.81
C ASP A 121 -3.75 3.04 -2.74
N GLU A 122 -5.01 3.13 -3.17
CA GLU A 122 -5.64 2.15 -4.08
C GLU A 122 -4.81 1.98 -5.36
N LYS A 123 -4.33 3.10 -5.92
CA LYS A 123 -3.48 3.09 -7.10
C LYS A 123 -2.16 2.38 -6.85
N ALA A 124 -1.47 2.70 -5.77
CA ALA A 124 -0.17 2.13 -5.45
C ALA A 124 -0.26 0.63 -5.15
N ILE A 125 -1.28 0.22 -4.38
CA ILE A 125 -1.56 -1.18 -4.04
C ILE A 125 -1.82 -1.99 -5.32
N LEU A 126 -2.71 -1.52 -6.21
CA LEU A 126 -3.01 -2.25 -7.44
C LEU A 126 -1.78 -2.36 -8.36
N ILE A 127 -0.96 -1.31 -8.44
CA ILE A 127 0.29 -1.34 -9.23
C ILE A 127 1.23 -2.43 -8.69
N GLU A 128 1.41 -2.52 -7.37
CA GLU A 128 2.31 -3.52 -6.78
C GLU A 128 1.75 -4.94 -6.90
N ILE A 129 0.44 -5.13 -6.72
CA ILE A 129 -0.25 -6.40 -7.00
C ILE A 129 0.00 -6.83 -8.44
N VAL A 130 -0.25 -5.93 -9.40
CA VAL A 130 0.00 -6.23 -10.80
C VAL A 130 1.47 -6.54 -11.01
N LYS A 131 2.42 -5.79 -10.43
CA LYS A 131 3.86 -6.04 -10.57
C LYS A 131 4.26 -7.44 -10.08
N ARG A 132 3.76 -7.86 -8.91
CA ARG A 132 4.04 -9.17 -8.29
C ARG A 132 3.35 -10.35 -8.98
N ALA A 133 2.21 -10.12 -9.63
CA ALA A 133 1.48 -11.17 -10.33
C ALA A 133 2.26 -11.73 -11.53
N SER A 134 2.30 -13.06 -11.66
CA SER A 134 2.75 -13.79 -12.85
C SER A 134 1.73 -13.63 -13.99
N VAL A 135 0.44 -13.69 -13.66
CA VAL A 135 -0.69 -13.48 -14.58
C VAL A 135 -1.75 -12.66 -13.88
N VAL A 136 -2.33 -11.70 -14.59
CA VAL A 136 -3.47 -10.91 -14.11
C VAL A 136 -4.68 -11.24 -14.97
N ILE A 137 -5.79 -11.58 -14.35
CA ILE A 137 -7.06 -11.84 -15.03
C ILE A 137 -8.01 -10.67 -14.76
N VAL A 138 -8.63 -10.21 -15.84
CA VAL A 138 -9.72 -9.23 -15.81
C VAL A 138 -10.89 -9.76 -16.61
N MET A 139 -12.09 -9.23 -16.35
CA MET A 139 -13.33 -9.71 -16.98
C MET A 139 -13.92 -8.77 -18.04
N SER A 140 -13.30 -7.60 -18.28
CA SER A 140 -13.69 -6.64 -19.30
C SER A 140 -12.50 -6.04 -20.06
N ASN A 141 -12.72 -5.59 -21.29
CA ASN A 141 -11.70 -4.89 -22.08
C ASN A 141 -11.44 -3.48 -21.54
N TYR A 142 -12.46 -2.83 -20.98
CA TYR A 142 -12.32 -1.54 -20.32
C TYR A 142 -11.38 -1.63 -19.10
N ALA A 143 -11.40 -2.75 -18.35
CA ALA A 143 -10.43 -3.01 -17.28
C ALA A 143 -8.97 -2.97 -17.79
N ILE A 144 -8.69 -3.58 -18.94
CA ILE A 144 -7.36 -3.54 -19.57
C ILE A 144 -6.99 -2.09 -19.93
N THR A 145 -7.97 -1.32 -20.42
CA THR A 145 -7.78 0.10 -20.75
C THR A 145 -7.41 0.90 -19.50
N LEU A 146 -8.12 0.71 -18.38
CA LEU A 146 -7.82 1.38 -17.11
C LEU A 146 -6.43 1.01 -16.60
N LEU A 147 -6.06 -0.29 -16.59
CA LEU A 147 -4.71 -0.73 -16.20
C LEU A 147 -3.62 -0.02 -17.01
N LYS A 148 -3.84 0.17 -18.32
CA LYS A 148 -2.89 0.85 -19.19
C LYS A 148 -2.85 2.37 -18.99
N SER A 149 -4.01 3.03 -18.91
CA SER A 149 -4.10 4.51 -18.92
C SER A 149 -3.98 5.13 -17.53
N VAL A 150 -4.67 4.56 -16.53
CA VAL A 150 -4.75 5.08 -15.16
C VAL A 150 -3.58 4.58 -14.32
N TYR A 151 -3.35 3.26 -14.33
CA TYR A 151 -2.33 2.61 -13.49
C TYR A 151 -0.95 2.52 -14.19
N ARG A 152 -0.91 2.67 -15.52
CA ARG A 152 0.33 2.65 -16.34
C ARG A 152 1.17 1.39 -16.14
N VAL A 153 0.52 0.25 -15.92
CA VAL A 153 1.19 -1.05 -15.73
C VAL A 153 1.38 -1.78 -17.05
N ASN A 154 2.38 -2.67 -17.10
CA ASN A 154 2.60 -3.53 -18.26
C ASN A 154 1.47 -4.57 -18.38
N THR A 155 0.70 -4.48 -19.47
CA THR A 155 -0.46 -5.35 -19.71
C THR A 155 -0.14 -6.67 -20.45
N THR A 156 1.13 -6.96 -20.77
CA THR A 156 1.52 -8.21 -21.46
C THR A 156 1.15 -9.49 -20.71
N LYS A 157 1.03 -9.41 -19.38
CA LYS A 157 0.59 -10.50 -18.50
C LYS A 157 -0.89 -10.47 -18.14
N VAL A 158 -1.64 -9.52 -18.68
CA VAL A 158 -3.09 -9.42 -18.46
C VAL A 158 -3.81 -10.35 -19.44
N ARG A 159 -4.80 -11.10 -18.95
CA ARG A 159 -5.64 -12.02 -19.73
C ARG A 159 -7.11 -11.68 -19.48
N LEU A 160 -7.88 -11.62 -20.55
CA LEU A 160 -9.33 -11.48 -20.47
C LEU A 160 -9.95 -12.87 -20.31
N ILE A 161 -10.53 -13.13 -19.13
CA ILE A 161 -11.37 -14.31 -18.89
C ILE A 161 -12.66 -13.80 -18.27
N HIS A 162 -13.78 -14.00 -18.97
CA HIS A 162 -15.09 -13.58 -18.49
C HIS A 162 -15.48 -14.29 -17.21
N HIS A 163 -16.43 -13.68 -16.48
CA HIS A 163 -17.05 -14.30 -15.33
C HIS A 163 -17.68 -15.65 -15.70
N GLY A 164 -17.51 -16.66 -14.85
CA GLY A 164 -18.12 -17.96 -15.03
C GLY A 164 -19.62 -18.00 -14.75
N VAL A 165 -20.35 -18.83 -15.46
CA VAL A 165 -21.81 -19.02 -15.27
C VAL A 165 -22.14 -20.52 -15.19
N PRO A 166 -23.21 -20.92 -14.47
CA PRO A 166 -23.64 -22.31 -14.43
C PRO A 166 -24.13 -22.79 -15.82
N GLU A 167 -24.23 -24.10 -15.99
CA GLU A 167 -24.91 -24.68 -17.15
C GLU A 167 -26.44 -24.65 -16.93
N PHE A 168 -27.17 -24.24 -17.96
CA PHE A 168 -28.63 -24.13 -17.93
C PHE A 168 -29.22 -25.25 -18.78
N HIS A 169 -29.81 -26.25 -18.12
CA HIS A 169 -30.38 -27.43 -18.77
C HIS A 169 -31.90 -27.41 -18.87
N LEU A 170 -32.58 -26.60 -18.05
CA LEU A 170 -34.03 -26.49 -18.06
C LEU A 170 -34.50 -25.64 -19.24
N SER A 171 -35.54 -26.10 -19.92
CA SER A 171 -36.31 -25.21 -20.81
C SER A 171 -37.04 -24.14 -19.99
N GLN A 172 -37.38 -23.03 -20.64
CA GLN A 172 -38.07 -21.93 -19.97
C GLN A 172 -39.44 -22.35 -19.40
N GLU A 173 -40.19 -23.18 -20.13
CA GLU A 173 -41.51 -23.66 -19.69
C GLU A 173 -41.40 -24.57 -18.46
N GLU A 174 -40.46 -25.52 -18.45
CA GLU A 174 -40.21 -26.38 -17.28
C GLU A 174 -39.78 -25.55 -16.05
N ALA A 175 -38.95 -24.53 -16.27
CA ALA A 175 -38.52 -23.63 -15.19
C ALA A 175 -39.68 -22.78 -14.64
N LYS A 176 -40.58 -22.30 -15.52
CA LYS A 176 -41.80 -21.58 -15.12
C LYS A 176 -42.74 -22.49 -14.34
N GLU A 177 -42.97 -23.72 -14.79
CA GLU A 177 -43.80 -24.70 -14.08
C GLU A 177 -43.27 -24.97 -12.67
N LYS A 178 -41.97 -25.26 -12.54
CA LYS A 178 -41.32 -25.50 -11.24
C LYS A 178 -41.41 -24.33 -10.26
N LYS A 179 -41.58 -23.11 -10.75
CA LYS A 179 -41.71 -21.89 -9.92
C LYS A 179 -43.14 -21.38 -9.83
N GLY A 180 -44.13 -22.07 -10.40
CA GLY A 180 -45.53 -21.63 -10.41
C GLY A 180 -45.76 -20.36 -11.23
N LEU A 181 -44.95 -20.14 -12.26
CA LEU A 181 -44.94 -18.95 -13.12
C LEU A 181 -45.50 -19.24 -14.53
N SER A 182 -46.15 -20.40 -14.72
CA SER A 182 -46.71 -20.80 -16.01
C SER A 182 -47.72 -19.77 -16.53
N GLY A 183 -47.63 -19.45 -17.82
CA GLY A 183 -48.48 -18.44 -18.47
C GLY A 183 -48.13 -16.98 -18.15
N LYS A 184 -47.17 -16.71 -17.25
CA LYS A 184 -46.73 -15.34 -16.93
C LYS A 184 -45.52 -14.91 -17.77
N LYS A 185 -45.43 -13.60 -18.01
CA LYS A 185 -44.25 -12.95 -18.59
C LYS A 185 -43.35 -12.47 -17.46
N ILE A 186 -42.10 -12.90 -17.40
CA ILE A 186 -41.22 -12.71 -16.24
C ILE A 186 -40.14 -11.68 -16.55
N LEU A 187 -40.20 -10.54 -15.85
CA LEU A 187 -39.09 -9.61 -15.69
C LEU A 187 -38.31 -10.00 -14.42
N LEU A 188 -36.99 -10.04 -14.47
CA LEU A 188 -36.18 -10.48 -13.33
C LEU A 188 -35.00 -9.55 -13.05
N THR A 189 -34.78 -9.28 -11.76
CA THR A 189 -33.51 -8.80 -11.21
C THR A 189 -33.11 -9.73 -10.06
N PHE A 190 -31.83 -10.05 -9.92
CA PHE A 190 -31.36 -10.77 -8.74
C PHE A 190 -30.08 -10.19 -8.12
N GLY A 191 -29.84 -10.58 -6.87
CA GLY A 191 -28.67 -10.22 -6.06
C GLY A 191 -29.04 -9.36 -4.85
N PHE A 192 -28.02 -8.84 -4.15
CA PHE A 192 -28.27 -7.99 -3.00
C PHE A 192 -28.99 -6.69 -3.37
N ILE A 193 -30.04 -6.37 -2.61
CA ILE A 193 -30.87 -5.18 -2.78
C ILE A 193 -30.14 -3.97 -2.17
N GLY A 194 -30.07 -2.88 -2.94
CA GLY A 194 -29.46 -1.62 -2.52
C GLY A 194 -29.71 -0.50 -3.53
N ARG A 195 -29.59 0.76 -3.09
CA ARG A 195 -29.90 1.97 -3.89
C ARG A 195 -29.11 2.05 -5.21
N ASN A 196 -27.89 1.50 -5.24
CA ASN A 196 -27.08 1.45 -6.46
C ASN A 196 -27.68 0.56 -7.57
N LYS A 197 -28.62 -0.33 -7.22
CA LYS A 197 -29.28 -1.22 -8.19
C LYS A 197 -30.34 -0.51 -9.02
N GLY A 198 -30.86 0.65 -8.58
CA GLY A 198 -31.81 1.47 -9.33
C GLY A 198 -33.17 0.80 -9.59
N ILE A 199 -33.61 -0.10 -8.69
CA ILE A 199 -34.84 -0.88 -8.85
C ILE A 199 -36.07 0.03 -8.97
N GLU A 200 -36.04 1.21 -8.33
CA GLU A 200 -37.08 2.24 -8.43
C GLU A 200 -37.39 2.65 -9.88
N THR A 201 -36.37 2.74 -10.74
CA THR A 201 -36.56 3.11 -12.15
C THR A 201 -37.36 2.06 -12.91
N VAL A 202 -37.22 0.78 -12.54
CA VAL A 202 -38.02 -0.30 -13.13
C VAL A 202 -39.45 -0.24 -12.61
N ILE A 203 -39.65 -0.08 -11.29
CA ILE A 203 -41.01 0.03 -10.70
C ILE A 203 -41.78 1.19 -11.33
N GLU A 204 -41.17 2.37 -11.43
CA GLU A 204 -41.79 3.54 -12.07
C GLU A 204 -42.14 3.28 -13.55
N SER A 205 -41.29 2.55 -14.28
CA SER A 205 -41.55 2.19 -15.67
C SER A 205 -42.72 1.23 -15.82
N LEU A 206 -42.92 0.32 -14.86
CA LEU A 206 -43.95 -0.71 -14.91
C LEU A 206 -45.37 -0.13 -14.88
N ALA A 207 -45.58 1.04 -14.26
CA ALA A 207 -46.85 1.76 -14.27
C ALA A 207 -47.39 2.03 -15.70
N THR A 208 -46.50 2.07 -16.70
CA THR A 208 -46.87 2.17 -18.12
C THR A 208 -46.92 0.80 -18.81
N VAL A 209 -45.94 -0.09 -18.53
CA VAL A 209 -45.79 -1.37 -19.24
C VAL A 209 -46.97 -2.30 -18.98
N VAL A 210 -47.43 -2.42 -17.73
CA VAL A 210 -48.47 -3.40 -17.34
C VAL A 210 -49.83 -3.13 -17.98
N LYS A 211 -50.08 -1.88 -18.42
CA LYS A 211 -51.33 -1.51 -19.13
C LYS A 211 -51.51 -2.29 -20.42
N ASN A 212 -50.41 -2.64 -21.08
CA ASN A 212 -50.42 -3.43 -22.32
C ASN A 212 -50.00 -4.90 -22.08
N GLU A 213 -49.54 -5.22 -20.87
CA GLU A 213 -48.94 -6.51 -20.51
C GLU A 213 -49.46 -7.00 -19.14
N PRO A 214 -50.75 -7.39 -19.04
CA PRO A 214 -51.39 -7.71 -17.76
C PRO A 214 -50.86 -8.99 -17.10
N ASP A 215 -50.16 -9.85 -17.85
CA ASP A 215 -49.55 -11.07 -17.32
C ASP A 215 -48.07 -10.91 -16.93
N LEU A 216 -47.56 -9.67 -16.95
CA LEU A 216 -46.19 -9.35 -16.56
C LEU A 216 -46.01 -9.41 -15.05
N ILE A 217 -45.02 -10.17 -14.59
CA ILE A 217 -44.56 -10.22 -13.20
C ILE A 217 -43.09 -9.82 -13.15
N TYR A 218 -42.76 -8.82 -12.33
CA TYR A 218 -41.41 -8.44 -11.99
C TYR A 218 -40.96 -9.11 -10.69
N LEU A 219 -40.03 -10.04 -10.83
CA LEU A 219 -39.42 -10.75 -9.72
C LEU A 219 -38.13 -10.04 -9.28
N ILE A 220 -38.08 -9.69 -8.00
CA ILE A 220 -36.87 -9.16 -7.35
C ILE A 220 -36.35 -10.25 -6.42
N VAL A 221 -35.34 -10.99 -6.87
CA VAL A 221 -34.79 -12.16 -6.17
C VAL A 221 -33.54 -11.79 -5.39
N GLY A 222 -33.66 -11.70 -4.07
CA GLY A 222 -32.54 -11.43 -3.19
C GLY A 222 -32.95 -10.73 -1.90
N LYS A 223 -31.97 -10.60 -1.01
CA LYS A 223 -32.12 -9.90 0.27
C LYS A 223 -31.30 -8.62 0.32
N THR A 224 -31.54 -7.79 1.34
CA THR A 224 -30.74 -6.60 1.59
C THR A 224 -29.34 -7.02 2.04
N HIS A 225 -28.31 -6.34 1.56
CA HIS A 225 -26.93 -6.70 1.90
C HIS A 225 -26.72 -6.67 3.42
N PRO A 226 -26.04 -7.66 4.05
CA PRO A 226 -25.88 -7.71 5.51
C PRO A 226 -25.34 -6.41 6.12
N ASN A 227 -24.30 -5.82 5.50
CA ASN A 227 -23.77 -4.51 5.94
C ASN A 227 -24.79 -3.36 5.85
N VAL A 228 -25.66 -3.35 4.83
CA VAL A 228 -26.70 -2.32 4.70
C VAL A 228 -27.78 -2.54 5.76
N LEU A 229 -28.17 -3.80 5.98
CA LEU A 229 -29.13 -4.18 7.02
C LEU A 229 -28.63 -3.74 8.41
N ALA A 230 -27.34 -3.90 8.70
CA ALA A 230 -26.73 -3.51 9.97
C ALA A 230 -26.73 -1.98 10.21
N HIS A 231 -26.55 -1.17 9.16
CA HIS A 231 -26.42 0.29 9.31
C HIS A 231 -27.73 1.06 9.06
N SER A 232 -28.58 0.56 8.15
CA SER A 232 -29.74 1.28 7.62
C SER A 232 -31.03 0.44 7.63
N GLY A 233 -30.98 -0.79 8.15
CA GLY A 233 -32.13 -1.69 8.17
C GLY A 233 -32.66 -2.01 6.76
N GLU A 234 -33.98 -2.15 6.65
CA GLU A 234 -34.69 -2.43 5.39
C GLU A 234 -35.23 -1.16 4.71
N GLU A 235 -34.72 0.03 5.05
CA GLU A 235 -35.23 1.35 4.59
C GLU A 235 -35.46 1.40 3.07
N TYR A 236 -34.49 0.94 2.27
CA TYR A 236 -34.62 0.97 0.83
C TYR A 236 -35.68 0.01 0.29
N ARG A 237 -35.87 -1.17 0.92
CA ARG A 237 -36.94 -2.09 0.52
C ARG A 237 -38.31 -1.52 0.84
N GLU A 238 -38.46 -0.92 2.03
CA GLU A 238 -39.72 -0.26 2.41
C GLU A 238 -40.04 0.91 1.47
N TYR A 239 -39.02 1.65 1.03
CA TYR A 239 -39.17 2.63 -0.05
C TYR A 239 -39.67 2.01 -1.36
N LEU A 240 -39.09 0.89 -1.81
CA LEU A 240 -39.55 0.19 -3.02
C LEU A 240 -41.00 -0.30 -2.89
N LYS A 241 -41.41 -0.80 -1.72
CA LYS A 241 -42.81 -1.17 -1.43
C LYS A 241 -43.74 0.05 -1.54
N SER A 242 -43.35 1.19 -0.95
CA SER A 242 -44.15 2.41 -1.04
C SER A 242 -44.36 2.90 -2.48
N LEU A 243 -43.38 2.68 -3.38
CA LEU A 243 -43.54 2.96 -4.80
C LEU A 243 -44.50 1.98 -5.48
N ILE A 244 -44.42 0.69 -5.16
CA ILE A 244 -45.34 -0.34 -5.68
C ILE A 244 -46.79 0.02 -5.34
N ASP A 245 -47.04 0.41 -4.08
CA ASP A 245 -48.36 0.83 -3.60
C ASP A 245 -48.82 2.12 -4.31
N ALA A 246 -47.92 3.11 -4.42
CA ALA A 246 -48.23 4.39 -5.06
C ALA A 246 -48.57 4.27 -6.56
N TYR A 247 -48.04 3.25 -7.24
CA TYR A 247 -48.30 2.97 -8.65
C TYR A 247 -49.33 1.86 -8.90
N HIS A 248 -49.90 1.27 -7.83
CA HIS A 248 -50.84 0.14 -7.90
C HIS A 248 -50.29 -1.07 -8.67
N LEU A 249 -49.08 -1.51 -8.28
CA LEU A 249 -48.31 -2.59 -8.93
C LEU A 249 -48.19 -3.87 -8.07
N GLU A 250 -49.02 -4.02 -7.04
CA GLU A 250 -48.95 -5.10 -6.05
C GLU A 250 -49.07 -6.49 -6.69
N ASP A 251 -49.93 -6.62 -7.71
CA ASP A 251 -50.12 -7.86 -8.47
C ASP A 251 -49.01 -8.14 -9.49
N HIS A 252 -48.14 -7.16 -9.75
CA HIS A 252 -47.11 -7.20 -10.79
C HIS A 252 -45.68 -7.24 -10.25
N VAL A 253 -45.44 -6.98 -8.97
CA VAL A 253 -44.07 -6.95 -8.40
C VAL A 253 -44.00 -7.88 -7.19
N GLN A 254 -43.06 -8.84 -7.22
CA GLN A 254 -42.89 -9.82 -6.14
C GLN A 254 -41.44 -9.85 -5.65
N PHE A 255 -41.27 -9.81 -4.33
CA PHE A 255 -39.98 -9.99 -3.68
C PHE A 255 -39.78 -11.45 -3.26
N VAL A 256 -38.71 -12.07 -3.74
CA VAL A 256 -38.20 -13.34 -3.21
C VAL A 256 -37.10 -13.01 -2.20
N ASN A 257 -37.49 -12.76 -0.95
CA ASN A 257 -36.59 -12.26 0.10
C ASN A 257 -35.74 -13.38 0.74
N SER A 258 -34.89 -14.02 -0.05
CA SER A 258 -33.97 -15.05 0.43
C SER A 258 -32.65 -15.02 -0.32
N PHE A 259 -31.59 -15.50 0.33
CA PHE A 259 -30.36 -15.88 -0.36
C PHE A 259 -30.57 -17.27 -0.96
N VAL A 260 -30.96 -17.32 -2.22
CA VAL A 260 -31.37 -18.56 -2.89
C VAL A 260 -30.17 -19.47 -3.19
N SER A 261 -30.40 -20.78 -3.19
CA SER A 261 -29.41 -21.76 -3.64
C SER A 261 -29.05 -21.55 -5.11
N GLN A 262 -27.86 -22.00 -5.54
CA GLN A 262 -27.45 -21.91 -6.95
C GLN A 262 -28.44 -22.64 -7.88
N SER A 263 -28.95 -23.81 -7.47
CA SER A 263 -29.98 -24.55 -8.22
C SER A 263 -31.30 -23.79 -8.36
N ASP A 264 -31.72 -23.10 -7.30
CA ASP A 264 -32.92 -22.26 -7.36
C ASP A 264 -32.70 -21.04 -8.25
N LEU A 265 -31.55 -20.39 -8.14
CA LEU A 265 -31.18 -19.25 -8.97
C LEU A 265 -31.15 -19.62 -10.45
N VAL A 266 -30.55 -20.78 -10.80
CA VAL A 266 -30.58 -21.32 -12.16
C VAL A 266 -32.01 -21.49 -12.65
N THR A 267 -32.90 -22.01 -11.80
CA THR A 267 -34.32 -22.18 -12.16
C THR A 267 -35.01 -20.83 -12.39
N TYR A 268 -34.81 -19.82 -11.53
CA TYR A 268 -35.37 -18.48 -11.74
C TYR A 268 -34.86 -17.83 -13.02
N LEU A 269 -33.55 -17.91 -13.28
CA LEU A 269 -32.93 -17.37 -14.49
C LEU A 269 -33.40 -18.09 -15.75
N SER A 270 -33.61 -19.41 -15.70
CA SER A 270 -34.21 -20.17 -16.81
C SER A 270 -35.66 -19.76 -17.09
N ALA A 271 -36.44 -19.42 -16.07
CA ALA A 271 -37.83 -18.98 -16.21
C ALA A 271 -37.95 -17.54 -16.77
N CYS A 272 -36.92 -16.72 -16.58
CA CYS A 272 -36.85 -15.31 -16.97
C CYS A 272 -37.12 -15.08 -18.46
N ASP A 273 -38.04 -14.16 -18.81
CA ASP A 273 -38.26 -13.70 -20.19
C ASP A 273 -37.32 -12.55 -20.55
N VAL A 274 -37.26 -11.55 -19.66
CA VAL A 274 -36.40 -10.37 -19.76
C VAL A 274 -35.69 -10.16 -18.43
N TYR A 275 -34.38 -9.98 -18.46
CA TYR A 275 -33.57 -9.64 -17.30
C TYR A 275 -33.26 -8.16 -17.29
N VAL A 276 -33.25 -7.49 -16.13
CA VAL A 276 -33.02 -6.05 -16.04
C VAL A 276 -31.93 -5.67 -15.04
N THR A 277 -31.03 -4.76 -15.42
CA THR A 277 -30.04 -4.15 -14.51
C THR A 277 -30.04 -2.62 -14.64
N PRO A 278 -30.90 -1.92 -13.89
CA PRO A 278 -31.11 -0.48 -14.02
C PRO A 278 -30.14 0.34 -13.15
N TYR A 279 -28.86 -0.06 -13.09
CA TYR A 279 -27.89 0.53 -12.18
C TYR A 279 -27.74 2.04 -12.41
N VAL A 280 -27.45 2.79 -11.34
CA VAL A 280 -27.53 4.26 -11.35
C VAL A 280 -26.24 4.96 -11.80
N ASN A 281 -25.15 4.22 -11.97
CA ASN A 281 -23.80 4.73 -12.20
C ASN A 281 -23.00 3.85 -13.17
N GLU A 282 -22.12 4.47 -13.95
CA GLU A 282 -21.34 3.76 -14.98
C GLU A 282 -20.23 2.86 -14.44
N ALA A 283 -19.74 3.17 -13.23
CA ALA A 283 -18.54 2.60 -12.64
C ALA A 283 -18.73 1.18 -12.08
N GLN A 284 -19.06 0.24 -12.96
CA GLN A 284 -19.16 -1.20 -12.65
C GLN A 284 -18.32 -1.99 -13.66
N ILE A 285 -17.12 -2.38 -13.25
CA ILE A 285 -16.15 -3.05 -14.13
C ILE A 285 -16.50 -4.51 -14.41
N THR A 286 -17.24 -5.15 -13.51
CA THR A 286 -17.67 -6.56 -13.59
C THR A 286 -18.99 -6.72 -12.85
N SER A 287 -19.92 -7.50 -13.41
CA SER A 287 -21.24 -7.76 -12.83
C SER A 287 -21.56 -9.25 -12.98
N GLY A 288 -21.48 -10.00 -11.88
CA GLY A 288 -21.81 -11.43 -11.86
C GLY A 288 -23.27 -11.68 -12.20
N THR A 289 -24.19 -10.81 -11.75
CA THR A 289 -25.62 -10.98 -11.99
C THR A 289 -26.00 -10.84 -13.47
N LEU A 290 -25.41 -9.85 -14.15
CA LEU A 290 -25.57 -9.71 -15.60
C LEU A 290 -24.94 -10.89 -16.35
N SER A 291 -23.77 -11.35 -15.91
CA SER A 291 -23.08 -12.49 -16.54
C SER A 291 -23.97 -13.75 -16.49
N TYR A 292 -24.54 -14.05 -15.32
CA TYR A 292 -25.47 -15.17 -15.14
C TYR A 292 -26.71 -15.07 -16.03
N ALA A 293 -27.29 -13.87 -16.20
CA ALA A 293 -28.43 -13.67 -17.08
C ALA A 293 -28.10 -13.92 -18.57
N ILE A 294 -26.93 -13.45 -19.02
CA ILE A 294 -26.43 -13.77 -20.37
C ILE A 294 -26.15 -15.27 -20.51
N GLY A 295 -25.58 -15.90 -19.48
CA GLY A 295 -25.39 -17.34 -19.40
C GLY A 295 -26.69 -18.14 -19.58
N ALA A 296 -27.77 -17.67 -18.96
CA ALA A 296 -29.10 -18.25 -19.09
C ALA A 296 -29.74 -18.05 -20.47
N GLY A 297 -29.14 -17.20 -21.31
CA GLY A 297 -29.71 -16.79 -22.60
C GLY A 297 -30.94 -15.90 -22.45
N ALA A 298 -30.99 -15.07 -21.40
CA ALA A 298 -32.07 -14.10 -21.22
C ALA A 298 -31.90 -12.90 -22.18
N ALA A 299 -33.02 -12.29 -22.60
CA ALA A 299 -32.96 -10.96 -23.22
C ALA A 299 -32.72 -9.94 -22.10
N VAL A 300 -31.71 -9.09 -22.24
CA VAL A 300 -31.33 -8.15 -21.17
C VAL A 300 -31.70 -6.71 -21.53
N VAL A 301 -32.23 -5.97 -20.56
CA VAL A 301 -32.28 -4.50 -20.56
C VAL A 301 -31.35 -3.97 -19.47
N SER A 302 -30.44 -3.07 -19.81
CA SER A 302 -29.51 -2.53 -18.82
C SER A 302 -29.23 -1.05 -19.03
N THR A 303 -28.88 -0.33 -17.96
CA THR A 303 -28.18 0.93 -18.13
C THR A 303 -26.75 0.71 -18.66
N PRO A 304 -26.14 1.69 -19.34
CA PRO A 304 -24.88 1.50 -20.05
C PRO A 304 -23.65 1.65 -19.13
N TYR A 305 -23.61 0.89 -18.02
CA TYR A 305 -22.40 0.74 -17.22
C TYR A 305 -21.34 -0.06 -17.97
N TRP A 306 -20.06 0.09 -17.61
CA TRP A 306 -18.93 -0.37 -18.43
C TRP A 306 -19.04 -1.84 -18.85
N HIS A 307 -19.31 -2.74 -17.90
CA HIS A 307 -19.46 -4.17 -18.21
C HIS A 307 -20.71 -4.48 -19.06
N ALA A 308 -21.82 -3.74 -18.88
CA ALA A 308 -23.03 -3.93 -19.68
C ALA A 308 -22.83 -3.55 -21.15
N LYS A 309 -22.08 -2.47 -21.44
CA LYS A 309 -21.73 -2.08 -22.81
C LYS A 309 -21.03 -3.22 -23.56
N GLU A 310 -20.15 -3.97 -22.89
CA GLU A 310 -19.40 -5.07 -23.51
C GLU A 310 -20.22 -6.37 -23.61
N LEU A 311 -20.92 -6.75 -22.54
CA LEU A 311 -21.70 -7.99 -22.52
C LEU A 311 -22.94 -7.94 -23.42
N LEU A 312 -23.52 -6.76 -23.63
CA LEU A 312 -24.73 -6.59 -24.44
C LEU A 312 -24.45 -6.21 -25.90
N ALA A 313 -23.18 -6.06 -26.29
CA ALA A 313 -22.81 -5.78 -27.67
C ALA A 313 -23.30 -6.87 -28.64
N ASP A 314 -23.24 -6.63 -29.95
CA ASP A 314 -23.64 -7.61 -30.97
C ASP A 314 -25.09 -8.11 -30.83
N GLY A 315 -25.98 -7.25 -30.33
CA GLY A 315 -27.40 -7.58 -30.18
C GLY A 315 -27.67 -8.66 -29.12
N ARG A 316 -26.93 -8.64 -28.00
CA ARG A 316 -27.17 -9.52 -26.84
C ARG A 316 -28.11 -8.89 -25.79
N GLY A 317 -28.47 -7.62 -25.96
CA GLY A 317 -29.43 -6.92 -25.11
C GLY A 317 -29.70 -5.50 -25.59
N VAL A 318 -30.39 -4.73 -24.76
CA VAL A 318 -30.79 -3.34 -25.01
C VAL A 318 -30.23 -2.44 -23.91
N LEU A 319 -29.65 -1.31 -24.32
CA LEU A 319 -29.16 -0.28 -23.39
C LEU A 319 -30.17 0.86 -23.28
N VAL A 320 -30.41 1.32 -22.06
CA VAL A 320 -31.34 2.43 -21.74
C VAL A 320 -30.66 3.47 -20.85
N ASP A 321 -31.09 4.72 -20.95
CA ASP A 321 -30.46 5.80 -20.17
C ASP A 321 -30.59 5.61 -18.65
N PHE A 322 -29.59 6.10 -17.92
CA PHE A 322 -29.59 6.10 -16.46
C PHE A 322 -30.78 6.88 -15.90
N LYS A 323 -31.45 6.31 -14.88
CA LYS A 323 -32.54 6.95 -14.13
C LYS A 323 -33.65 7.51 -15.03
N ASN A 324 -33.97 6.79 -16.11
CA ASN A 324 -34.99 7.19 -17.06
C ASN A 324 -36.10 6.13 -17.19
N PRO A 325 -37.17 6.23 -16.37
CA PRO A 325 -38.28 5.28 -16.41
C PRO A 325 -39.00 5.23 -17.76
N ALA A 326 -39.01 6.33 -18.52
CA ALA A 326 -39.71 6.40 -19.80
C ALA A 326 -39.01 5.59 -20.90
N THR A 327 -37.68 5.69 -21.00
CA THR A 327 -36.91 4.87 -21.95
C THR A 327 -36.91 3.40 -21.52
N MET A 328 -36.83 3.14 -20.20
CA MET A 328 -37.01 1.79 -19.64
C MET A 328 -38.37 1.19 -20.05
N ALA A 329 -39.47 1.93 -19.86
CA ALA A 329 -40.81 1.48 -20.23
C ALA A 329 -40.93 1.18 -21.73
N THR A 330 -40.36 2.04 -22.57
CA THR A 330 -40.36 1.87 -24.03
C THR A 330 -39.63 0.59 -24.44
N SER A 331 -38.43 0.35 -23.91
CA SER A 331 -37.64 -0.85 -24.21
C SER A 331 -38.28 -2.12 -23.67
N LEU A 332 -38.82 -2.11 -22.44
CA LEU A 332 -39.55 -3.25 -21.88
C LEU A 332 -40.80 -3.57 -22.72
N THR A 333 -41.58 -2.57 -23.11
CA THR A 333 -42.76 -2.75 -23.96
C THR A 333 -42.38 -3.36 -25.31
N ALA A 334 -41.32 -2.87 -25.95
CA ALA A 334 -40.84 -3.42 -27.22
C ALA A 334 -40.42 -4.90 -27.09
N LEU A 335 -39.75 -5.28 -25.99
CA LEU A 335 -39.34 -6.67 -25.77
C LEU A 335 -40.50 -7.60 -25.41
N PHE A 336 -41.49 -7.15 -24.65
CA PHE A 336 -42.61 -8.00 -24.25
C PHE A 336 -43.67 -8.16 -25.36
N SER A 337 -43.84 -7.14 -26.21
CA SER A 337 -44.78 -7.16 -27.34
C SER A 337 -44.22 -7.85 -28.59
N ASN A 338 -42.90 -7.85 -28.81
CA ASN A 338 -42.27 -8.47 -29.98
C ASN A 338 -41.46 -9.73 -29.60
N GLN A 339 -42.08 -10.90 -29.78
CA GLN A 339 -41.46 -12.19 -29.47
C GLN A 339 -40.26 -12.52 -30.38
N GLU A 340 -40.29 -12.16 -31.66
CA GLU A 340 -39.19 -12.43 -32.61
C GLU A 340 -37.94 -11.63 -32.22
N TYR A 341 -38.12 -10.35 -31.90
CA TYR A 341 -37.03 -9.49 -31.44
C TYR A 341 -36.43 -10.01 -30.13
N ARG A 342 -37.27 -10.36 -29.15
CA ARG A 342 -36.84 -10.96 -27.87
C ARG A 342 -36.08 -12.27 -28.08
N THR A 343 -36.56 -13.13 -28.98
CA THR A 343 -35.92 -14.43 -29.28
C THR A 343 -34.54 -14.23 -29.91
N THR A 344 -34.40 -13.27 -30.82
CA THR A 344 -33.11 -12.92 -31.44
C THR A 344 -32.07 -12.53 -30.39
N LEU A 345 -32.43 -11.65 -29.44
CA LEU A 345 -31.51 -11.26 -28.36
C LEU A 345 -31.14 -12.44 -27.46
N ARG A 346 -32.11 -13.29 -27.13
CA ARG A 346 -31.91 -14.50 -26.30
C ARG A 346 -30.97 -15.50 -26.96
N ASP A 347 -31.10 -15.71 -28.27
CA ASP A 347 -30.27 -16.65 -29.01
C ASP A 347 -28.82 -16.15 -29.11
N ASN A 348 -28.63 -14.84 -29.34
CA ASN A 348 -27.31 -14.21 -29.28
C ASN A 348 -26.69 -14.31 -27.88
N ALA A 349 -27.47 -14.02 -26.83
CA ALA A 349 -27.03 -14.14 -25.44
C ALA A 349 -26.64 -15.58 -25.10
N ARG A 350 -27.45 -16.57 -25.50
CA ARG A 350 -27.18 -18.00 -25.27
C ARG A 350 -25.93 -18.47 -26.02
N ALA A 351 -25.72 -18.03 -27.25
CA ALA A 351 -24.53 -18.36 -28.03
C ALA A 351 -23.25 -17.91 -27.32
N PHE A 352 -23.24 -16.67 -26.83
CA PHE A 352 -22.12 -16.12 -26.07
C PHE A 352 -21.99 -16.74 -24.67
N GLY A 353 -23.12 -16.94 -23.98
CA GLY A 353 -23.19 -17.52 -22.63
C GLY A 353 -22.60 -18.93 -22.54
N LYS A 354 -22.68 -19.73 -23.62
CA LYS A 354 -22.01 -21.04 -23.69
C LYS A 354 -20.49 -20.93 -23.47
N GLU A 355 -19.84 -19.89 -23.98
CA GLU A 355 -18.41 -19.67 -23.80
C GLU A 355 -18.02 -19.29 -22.37
N MET A 356 -18.98 -18.73 -21.61
CA MET A 356 -18.80 -18.27 -20.24
C MET A 356 -19.08 -19.35 -19.20
N THR A 357 -19.54 -20.54 -19.59
CA THR A 357 -19.86 -21.62 -18.64
C THR A 357 -18.66 -21.96 -17.76
N TRP A 358 -18.89 -22.28 -16.48
CA TRP A 358 -17.84 -22.67 -15.54
C TRP A 358 -16.97 -23.81 -16.09
N LYS A 359 -17.57 -24.76 -16.82
CA LYS A 359 -16.84 -25.78 -17.57
C LYS A 359 -15.80 -25.18 -18.52
N ASN A 360 -16.17 -24.21 -19.35
CA ASN A 360 -15.26 -23.58 -20.32
C ASN A 360 -14.27 -22.62 -19.64
N ILE A 361 -14.68 -21.92 -18.59
CA ILE A 361 -13.80 -21.08 -17.78
C ILE A 361 -12.71 -21.93 -17.10
N GLY A 362 -13.08 -23.08 -16.51
CA GLY A 362 -12.13 -24.04 -15.92
C GLY A 362 -11.06 -24.50 -16.90
N ILE A 363 -11.41 -24.75 -18.18
CA ILE A 363 -10.43 -25.07 -19.24
C ILE A 363 -9.46 -23.90 -19.45
N ARG A 364 -9.96 -22.65 -19.50
CA ARG A 364 -9.12 -21.46 -19.70
C ARG A 364 -8.14 -21.28 -18.54
N TYR A 365 -8.59 -21.47 -17.30
CA TYR A 365 -7.72 -21.41 -16.11
C TYR A 365 -6.69 -22.54 -16.10
N THR A 366 -7.10 -23.79 -16.35
CA THR A 366 -6.19 -24.95 -16.39
C THR A 366 -5.07 -24.73 -17.41
N ARG A 367 -5.40 -24.27 -18.62
CA ARG A 367 -4.40 -23.92 -19.67
C ARG A 367 -3.46 -22.79 -19.28
N LEU A 368 -3.87 -21.88 -18.39
CA LEU A 368 -3.00 -20.83 -17.87
C LEU A 368 -2.08 -21.40 -16.80
N LEU A 369 -2.63 -22.21 -15.88
CA LEU A 369 -1.87 -22.88 -14.82
C LEU A 369 -0.76 -23.76 -15.40
N ASP A 370 -1.03 -24.51 -16.47
CA ASP A 370 -0.02 -25.34 -17.17
C ASP A 370 1.18 -24.54 -17.71
N LYS A 371 1.03 -23.23 -17.90
CA LYS A 371 2.07 -22.33 -18.42
C LYS A 371 2.84 -21.62 -17.32
N ILE A 372 2.41 -21.74 -16.07
CA ILE A 372 3.06 -21.10 -14.93
C ILE A 372 4.21 -22.00 -14.50
N VAL A 373 5.44 -21.54 -14.72
CA VAL A 373 6.65 -22.21 -14.24
C VAL A 373 7.07 -21.53 -12.93
N PRO A 374 7.33 -22.30 -11.84
CA PRO A 374 7.95 -21.76 -10.64
C PRO A 374 9.30 -21.12 -10.98
N ALA A 375 9.43 -19.82 -10.73
CA ALA A 375 10.75 -19.18 -10.71
C ALA A 375 11.44 -19.58 -9.39
N PRO A 376 12.75 -19.92 -9.39
CA PRO A 376 13.47 -20.37 -8.19
C PRO A 376 13.45 -19.38 -7.01
N ASP A 377 13.13 -18.11 -7.27
CA ASP A 377 13.22 -17.00 -6.32
C ASP A 377 11.98 -16.11 -6.26
N GLY A 378 11.02 -16.21 -7.19
CA GLY A 378 9.78 -15.42 -7.22
C GLY A 378 9.95 -13.89 -7.30
N LEU A 379 11.19 -13.40 -7.22
CA LEU A 379 11.62 -12.02 -7.24
C LEU A 379 12.47 -11.85 -8.50
N LYS A 380 12.04 -10.99 -9.43
CA LYS A 380 12.95 -10.56 -10.48
C LYS A 380 14.21 -10.01 -9.82
N GLU A 381 15.37 -10.49 -10.25
CA GLU A 381 16.65 -9.85 -10.01
C GLU A 381 16.47 -8.34 -10.17
N ASN A 382 16.62 -7.61 -9.07
CA ASN A 382 16.67 -6.17 -9.11
C ASN A 382 17.83 -5.82 -10.04
N GLY A 383 17.52 -5.20 -11.19
CA GLY A 383 18.54 -4.61 -12.04
C GLY A 383 19.46 -3.72 -11.19
N THR A 384 20.70 -3.54 -11.63
CA THR A 384 21.66 -2.64 -10.98
C THR A 384 21.06 -1.24 -10.89
N PHE A 385 20.63 -0.84 -9.68
CA PHE A 385 20.12 0.50 -9.39
C PHE A 385 21.23 1.52 -9.68
N SER A 386 20.92 2.44 -10.58
CA SER A 386 21.85 3.46 -11.08
C SER A 386 21.48 4.84 -10.56
N ARG A 387 22.43 5.77 -10.66
CA ARG A 387 22.21 7.18 -10.30
C ARG A 387 21.02 7.80 -11.06
N ASP A 388 20.80 7.39 -12.31
CA ASP A 388 19.76 7.97 -13.17
C ASP A 388 18.33 7.53 -12.77
N GLU A 389 18.23 6.49 -11.92
CA GLU A 389 16.96 6.05 -11.32
C GLU A 389 16.64 6.80 -10.02
N MET A 390 17.56 7.60 -9.49
CA MET A 390 17.28 8.46 -8.34
C MET A 390 16.31 9.58 -8.75
N PRO A 391 15.35 9.96 -7.88
CA PRO A 391 14.45 11.09 -8.16
C PRO A 391 15.24 12.39 -8.30
N LYS A 392 14.68 13.40 -8.95
CA LYS A 392 15.38 14.69 -9.06
C LYS A 392 15.43 15.40 -7.71
N PHE A 393 16.63 15.80 -7.29
CA PHE A 393 16.82 16.64 -6.10
C PHE A 393 15.95 17.91 -6.15
N SER A 394 15.32 18.28 -5.04
CA SER A 394 14.47 19.47 -4.98
C SER A 394 14.40 20.09 -3.59
N TRP A 395 14.55 21.42 -3.52
CA TRP A 395 14.31 22.20 -2.31
C TRP A 395 12.82 22.50 -2.05
N LYS A 396 11.91 22.11 -2.96
CA LYS A 396 10.51 22.57 -2.98
C LYS A 396 9.75 22.34 -1.67
N HIS A 397 9.85 21.15 -1.07
CA HIS A 397 9.13 20.87 0.17
C HIS A 397 9.82 21.45 1.41
N ILE A 398 11.16 21.43 1.44
CA ILE A 398 11.95 22.08 2.51
C ILE A 398 11.61 23.58 2.56
N ASP A 399 11.60 24.26 1.40
CA ASP A 399 11.20 25.66 1.29
C ASP A 399 9.71 25.89 1.65
N ARG A 400 8.86 24.87 1.53
CA ARG A 400 7.44 24.94 1.96
C ARG A 400 7.31 24.93 3.48
N LEU A 401 8.15 24.15 4.17
CA LEU A 401 8.18 24.05 5.64
C LEU A 401 9.01 25.18 6.29
N THR A 402 9.87 25.85 5.52
CA THR A 402 10.78 26.88 6.00
C THR A 402 10.20 28.28 5.84
N ASN A 403 10.25 29.06 6.90
CA ASN A 403 9.95 30.49 6.85
C ASN A 403 11.14 31.33 7.33
N GLN A 404 10.91 32.58 7.70
CA GLN A 404 11.98 33.49 8.15
C GLN A 404 12.54 33.17 9.55
N VAL A 405 11.84 32.32 10.32
CA VAL A 405 12.22 31.92 11.68
C VAL A 405 13.04 30.64 11.62
N GLY A 406 12.51 29.60 10.98
CA GLY A 406 13.11 28.27 10.92
C GLY A 406 12.32 27.33 10.03
N ILE A 407 12.62 26.04 10.10
CA ILE A 407 11.79 24.97 9.52
C ILE A 407 10.81 24.43 10.56
N LEU A 408 9.53 24.32 10.17
CA LEU A 408 8.46 23.77 11.00
C LEU A 408 8.58 22.26 11.14
N GLN A 409 8.36 21.72 12.34
CA GLN A 409 8.62 20.32 12.66
C GLN A 409 7.67 19.36 11.89
N HIS A 410 6.37 19.67 11.88
CA HIS A 410 5.35 18.76 11.38
C HIS A 410 4.59 19.32 10.16
N ALA A 411 4.05 18.40 9.36
CA ALA A 411 3.09 18.70 8.30
C ALA A 411 1.87 17.77 8.44
N THR A 412 0.70 18.26 8.05
CA THR A 412 -0.48 17.41 7.83
C THR A 412 -0.56 17.13 6.34
N TYR A 413 -0.33 15.89 5.95
CA TYR A 413 0.01 15.54 4.57
C TYR A 413 1.21 16.39 4.11
N SER A 414 1.06 17.19 3.06
CA SER A 414 2.13 18.08 2.56
C SER A 414 2.07 19.52 3.09
N LEU A 415 1.09 19.87 3.92
CA LEU A 415 0.86 21.24 4.38
C LEU A 415 1.55 21.48 5.74
N PRO A 416 2.31 22.58 5.91
CA PRO A 416 2.94 22.88 7.19
C PRO A 416 1.91 22.94 8.33
N ASN A 417 2.19 22.26 9.44
CA ASN A 417 1.31 22.25 10.61
C ASN A 417 1.72 23.34 11.61
N TYR A 418 1.12 24.53 11.48
CA TYR A 418 1.40 25.66 12.36
C TYR A 418 0.97 25.47 13.82
N LYS A 419 0.29 24.37 14.18
CA LYS A 419 -0.08 24.08 15.58
C LYS A 419 1.10 23.57 16.41
N GLU A 420 2.09 22.95 15.76
CA GLU A 420 3.18 22.23 16.44
C GLU A 420 4.46 23.07 16.58
N GLY A 421 4.62 24.11 15.75
CA GLY A 421 5.77 25.00 15.81
C GLY A 421 7.05 24.38 15.25
N TYR A 422 8.15 24.56 15.97
CA TYR A 422 9.51 24.29 15.53
C TYR A 422 10.27 23.49 16.60
N CYS A 423 11.26 22.71 16.16
CA CYS A 423 12.24 22.10 17.06
C CYS A 423 13.67 22.41 16.61
N LEU A 424 14.60 22.39 17.56
CA LEU A 424 16.03 22.55 17.30
C LEU A 424 16.57 21.39 16.46
N ASP A 425 16.11 20.17 16.73
CA ASP A 425 16.49 18.95 16.00
C ASP A 425 16.39 19.13 14.48
N ASP A 426 15.23 19.59 13.98
CA ASP A 426 14.99 19.77 12.56
C ASP A 426 15.73 20.97 11.98
N ASN A 427 15.88 22.05 12.73
CA ASN A 427 16.64 23.22 12.27
C ASN A 427 18.14 22.91 12.18
N ALA A 428 18.69 22.14 13.12
CA ALA A 428 20.05 21.61 13.04
C ALA A 428 20.23 20.68 11.83
N ARG A 429 19.27 19.77 11.60
CA ARG A 429 19.29 18.84 10.46
C ARG A 429 19.13 19.57 9.12
N ALA A 430 18.35 20.65 9.07
CA ALA A 430 18.19 21.49 7.89
C ALA A 430 19.45 22.30 7.58
N LEU A 431 20.13 22.83 8.61
CA LEU A 431 21.45 23.44 8.44
C LEU A 431 22.46 22.43 7.90
N LEU A 432 22.54 21.24 8.51
CA LEU A 432 23.39 20.14 8.07
C LEU A 432 23.16 19.80 6.59
N LEU A 433 21.90 19.57 6.21
CA LEU A 433 21.53 19.28 4.82
C LEU A 433 21.96 20.40 3.87
N THR A 434 21.69 21.66 4.23
CA THR A 434 22.00 22.82 3.40
C THR A 434 23.50 22.95 3.15
N LEU A 435 24.32 22.75 4.19
CA LEU A 435 25.78 22.77 4.11
C LEU A 435 26.34 21.59 3.32
N LEU A 436 25.76 20.39 3.47
CA LEU A 436 26.17 19.23 2.68
C LEU A 436 25.77 19.37 1.22
N ALA A 437 24.65 20.02 0.90
CA ALA A 437 24.15 20.20 -0.46
C ALA A 437 24.85 21.32 -1.26
N GLN A 438 25.54 22.25 -0.59
CA GLN A 438 26.05 23.48 -1.22
C GLN A 438 26.98 23.26 -2.42
N THR A 439 27.66 22.12 -2.51
CA THR A 439 28.59 21.83 -3.61
C THR A 439 27.87 21.36 -4.87
N ASP A 440 26.88 20.49 -4.71
CA ASP A 440 26.27 19.76 -5.85
C ASP A 440 24.87 20.29 -6.19
N PHE A 441 24.19 20.94 -5.24
CA PHE A 441 22.77 21.32 -5.33
C PHE A 441 22.49 22.74 -4.83
N ALA A 442 23.47 23.65 -4.98
CA ALA A 442 23.27 25.06 -4.66
C ALA A 442 22.21 25.70 -5.56
N ASP A 443 21.41 26.60 -4.99
CA ASP A 443 20.49 27.47 -5.71
C ASP A 443 20.63 28.92 -5.20
N LYS A 444 19.78 29.82 -5.72
CA LYS A 444 19.78 31.25 -5.34
C LYS A 444 19.35 31.51 -3.88
N ARG A 445 18.81 30.53 -3.17
CA ARG A 445 18.29 30.64 -1.79
C ARG A 445 19.19 29.97 -0.76
N LEU A 446 20.32 29.38 -1.18
CA LEU A 446 21.27 28.69 -0.30
C LEU A 446 21.66 29.55 0.92
N ASP A 447 22.13 30.77 0.68
CA ASP A 447 22.54 31.71 1.73
C ASP A 447 21.41 32.02 2.71
N ARG A 448 20.20 32.28 2.20
CA ARG A 448 19.02 32.52 3.02
C ARG A 448 18.71 31.33 3.93
N ARG A 449 18.79 30.09 3.43
CA ARG A 449 18.54 28.89 4.24
C ARG A 449 19.58 28.73 5.35
N ILE A 450 20.87 28.89 5.04
CA ILE A 450 21.94 28.83 6.05
C ILE A 450 21.70 29.90 7.12
N SER A 451 21.44 31.14 6.72
CA SER A 451 21.17 32.26 7.62
C SER A 451 19.98 31.99 8.54
N THR A 452 18.85 31.52 7.98
CA THR A 452 17.65 31.19 8.76
C THR A 452 17.96 30.14 9.83
N TYR A 453 18.51 28.99 9.45
CA TYR A 453 18.71 27.89 10.41
C TYR A 453 19.81 28.21 11.43
N LEU A 454 20.88 28.89 11.03
CA LEU A 454 21.93 29.32 11.95
C LEU A 454 21.43 30.36 12.94
N SER A 455 20.61 31.31 12.50
CA SER A 455 19.99 32.30 13.39
C SER A 455 19.01 31.65 14.38
N TYR A 456 18.27 30.63 13.94
CA TYR A 456 17.41 29.83 14.81
C TYR A 456 18.22 29.14 15.92
N ILE A 457 19.31 28.44 15.55
CA ILE A 457 20.21 27.78 16.51
C ILE A 457 20.81 28.80 17.48
N TYR A 458 21.25 29.95 16.98
CA TYR A 458 21.77 31.02 17.83
C TYR A 458 20.75 31.50 18.85
N TYR A 459 19.51 31.73 18.43
CA TYR A 459 18.43 32.16 19.31
C TYR A 459 18.07 31.11 20.38
N HIS A 460 18.27 29.82 20.10
CA HIS A 460 17.96 28.73 21.03
C HIS A 460 19.09 28.44 22.03
N GLN A 461 20.31 28.96 21.82
CA GLN A 461 21.40 28.72 22.74
C GLN A 461 21.22 29.51 24.04
N ARG A 462 21.33 28.80 25.16
CA ARG A 462 21.30 29.34 26.52
C ARG A 462 22.68 29.86 26.91
N GLU A 463 22.72 30.67 27.98
CA GLU A 463 23.98 31.22 28.51
C GLU A 463 24.96 30.13 28.98
N ASP A 464 24.44 29.00 29.48
CA ASP A 464 25.21 27.83 29.93
C ASP A 464 25.74 26.96 28.76
N GLY A 465 25.47 27.34 27.52
CA GLY A 465 25.88 26.61 26.32
C GLY A 465 25.03 25.39 25.98
N LEU A 466 23.96 25.12 26.75
CA LEU A 466 22.89 24.20 26.34
C LEU A 466 21.93 24.92 25.39
N PHE A 467 20.90 24.22 24.93
CA PHE A 467 19.90 24.79 24.03
C PHE A 467 18.48 24.50 24.51
N HIS A 468 17.54 25.39 24.18
CA HIS A 468 16.13 25.03 24.13
C HIS A 468 15.87 24.13 22.91
N ASN A 469 14.93 23.18 22.98
CA ASN A 469 14.52 22.38 21.83
C ASN A 469 13.27 22.94 21.16
N PHE A 470 12.18 23.14 21.90
CA PHE A 470 10.86 23.35 21.32
C PHE A 470 10.44 24.81 21.38
N MET A 471 9.92 25.29 20.25
CA MET A 471 9.38 26.64 20.15
C MET A 471 8.02 26.62 19.45
N SER A 472 7.03 27.25 20.07
CA SER A 472 5.69 27.37 19.48
C SER A 472 5.69 28.22 18.22
N PHE A 473 4.59 28.16 17.45
CA PHE A 473 4.42 29.05 16.30
C PHE A 473 4.34 30.54 16.68
N GLN A 474 4.00 30.86 17.93
CA GLN A 474 4.04 32.21 18.49
C GLN A 474 5.43 32.59 19.03
N HIS A 475 6.44 31.75 18.83
CA HIS A 475 7.83 31.94 19.22
C HIS A 475 8.08 31.93 20.73
N ASN A 476 7.25 31.21 21.48
CA ASN A 476 7.49 30.95 22.90
C ASN A 476 8.26 29.63 23.04
N PHE A 477 9.32 29.62 23.84
CA PHE A 477 9.97 28.37 24.24
C PHE A 477 8.97 27.51 25.04
N LEU A 478 8.91 26.22 24.71
CA LEU A 478 8.01 25.25 25.33
C LEU A 478 8.71 24.36 26.37
N ASP A 479 10.03 24.48 26.46
CA ASP A 479 10.89 23.74 27.36
C ASP A 479 11.91 24.67 28.03
N GLU A 480 12.31 24.31 29.27
CA GLU A 480 13.36 25.04 29.98
C GLU A 480 14.74 24.69 29.43
N VAL A 481 14.98 23.42 29.13
CA VAL A 481 16.21 22.87 28.54
C VAL A 481 15.84 21.77 27.57
N GLY A 482 16.46 21.78 26.40
CA GLY A 482 16.26 20.80 25.34
C GLY A 482 16.84 19.42 25.64
N SER A 483 16.52 18.45 24.78
CA SER A 483 17.05 17.10 24.90
C SER A 483 18.55 17.06 24.59
N GLU A 484 19.26 16.07 25.16
CA GLU A 484 20.66 15.85 24.79
C GLU A 484 20.82 15.48 23.31
N ASP A 485 19.80 14.83 22.72
CA ASP A 485 19.81 14.48 21.30
C ASP A 485 19.80 15.73 20.41
N SER A 486 18.98 16.73 20.74
CA SER A 486 18.93 18.00 20.00
C SER A 486 20.20 18.82 20.17
N PHE A 487 20.79 18.77 21.36
CA PHE A 487 22.13 19.27 21.60
C PHE A 487 23.15 18.60 20.67
N GLY A 488 23.24 17.26 20.69
CA GLY A 488 24.22 16.52 19.90
C GLY A 488 24.10 16.80 18.40
N ARG A 489 22.88 16.77 17.86
CA ARG A 489 22.61 17.07 16.43
C ARG A 489 23.03 18.48 16.05
N THR A 490 22.82 19.44 16.95
CA THR A 490 23.27 20.83 16.77
C THR A 490 24.78 20.92 16.71
N ILE A 491 25.51 20.22 17.61
CA ILE A 491 26.97 20.17 17.55
C ILE A 491 27.47 19.55 16.24
N TRP A 492 26.80 18.52 15.73
CA TRP A 492 27.13 17.96 14.42
C TRP A 492 26.97 18.98 13.29
N ALA A 493 25.84 19.67 13.24
CA ALA A 493 25.59 20.70 12.22
C ALA A 493 26.60 21.86 12.30
N LEU A 494 26.95 22.31 13.50
CA LEU A 494 27.96 23.35 13.73
C LEU A 494 29.36 22.90 13.35
N GLY A 495 29.74 21.65 13.63
CA GLY A 495 31.01 21.07 13.17
C GLY A 495 31.13 21.10 11.64
N VAL A 496 30.06 20.69 10.94
CA VAL A 496 30.00 20.77 9.47
C VAL A 496 30.07 22.22 9.00
N LEU A 497 29.39 23.15 9.68
CA LEU A 497 29.44 24.59 9.36
C LEU A 497 30.88 25.10 9.41
N LEU A 498 31.61 24.81 10.50
CA LEU A 498 33.00 25.23 10.69
C LEU A 498 33.93 24.67 9.62
N ARG A 499 33.67 23.45 9.15
CA ARG A 499 34.44 22.84 8.05
C ARG A 499 34.12 23.43 6.68
N LYS A 500 32.85 23.76 6.41
CA LYS A 500 32.34 23.95 5.05
C LYS A 500 31.99 25.39 4.68
N THR A 501 31.73 26.26 5.65
CA THR A 501 31.35 27.64 5.36
C THR A 501 32.50 28.41 4.75
N LYS A 502 32.19 29.29 3.80
CA LYS A 502 33.14 30.25 3.22
C LYS A 502 32.90 31.68 3.74
N MET A 503 31.82 31.89 4.49
CA MET A 503 31.44 33.20 4.99
C MET A 503 31.99 33.40 6.40
N THR A 504 32.80 34.44 6.56
CA THR A 504 33.46 34.78 7.82
C THR A 504 32.47 34.98 8.97
N SER A 505 31.34 35.66 8.71
CA SER A 505 30.30 35.90 9.72
C SER A 505 29.68 34.60 10.23
N TYR A 506 29.38 33.66 9.33
CA TYR A 506 28.82 32.35 9.69
C TYR A 506 29.84 31.50 10.44
N TYR A 507 31.11 31.55 10.03
CA TYR A 507 32.18 30.86 10.76
C TYR A 507 32.32 31.39 12.18
N GLN A 508 32.38 32.71 12.37
CA GLN A 508 32.54 33.33 13.68
C GLN A 508 31.40 32.97 14.63
N LEU A 509 30.16 33.10 14.16
CA LEU A 509 28.98 32.72 14.95
C LEU A 509 28.97 31.22 15.27
N GLY A 510 29.21 30.38 14.27
CA GLY A 510 29.28 28.93 14.46
C GLY A 510 30.37 28.51 15.45
N TYR A 511 31.50 29.20 15.44
CA TYR A 511 32.63 28.96 16.35
C TYR A 511 32.23 29.31 17.79
N GLU A 512 31.65 30.49 18.00
CA GLU A 512 31.15 30.91 19.32
C GLU A 512 30.13 29.90 19.88
N LEU A 513 29.15 29.51 19.06
CA LEU A 513 28.12 28.54 19.44
C LEU A 513 28.73 27.18 19.80
N PHE A 514 29.62 26.66 18.97
CA PHE A 514 30.26 25.36 19.17
C PHE A 514 31.06 25.36 20.48
N PHE A 515 31.94 26.36 20.68
CA PHE A 515 32.83 26.41 21.84
C PHE A 515 32.12 26.77 23.15
N ARG A 516 31.01 27.52 23.11
CA ARG A 516 30.16 27.71 24.30
C ARG A 516 29.52 26.39 24.76
N SER A 517 29.32 25.44 23.85
CA SER A 517 28.70 24.14 24.14
C SER A 517 29.69 23.11 24.72
N VAL A 518 31.00 23.28 24.48
CA VAL A 518 32.06 22.33 24.87
C VAL A 518 32.06 21.93 26.35
N PRO A 519 31.82 22.84 27.33
CA PRO A 519 31.77 22.46 28.75
C PRO A 519 30.72 21.39 29.07
N ASN A 520 29.70 21.22 28.21
CA ASN A 520 28.63 20.25 28.41
C ASN A 520 28.93 18.87 27.80
N PHE A 521 29.94 18.74 26.92
CA PHE A 521 30.22 17.48 26.20
C PHE A 521 30.48 16.31 27.18
N LYS A 522 31.30 16.54 28.20
CA LYS A 522 31.62 15.52 29.21
C LYS A 522 30.42 15.13 30.08
N GLN A 523 29.35 15.91 30.09
CA GLN A 523 28.18 15.68 30.94
C GLN A 523 27.11 14.81 30.25
N LEU A 524 27.18 14.66 28.93
CA LEU A 524 26.22 13.88 28.14
C LEU A 524 26.13 12.42 28.61
N ARG A 525 24.90 11.89 28.61
CA ARG A 525 24.56 10.52 29.02
C ARG A 525 23.85 9.72 27.92
N SER A 526 23.10 10.38 27.05
CA SER A 526 22.46 9.75 25.90
C SER A 526 23.53 9.24 24.91
N ASN A 527 23.44 7.96 24.57
CA ASN A 527 24.32 7.34 23.58
C ASN A 527 24.24 8.04 22.21
N ARG A 528 23.03 8.46 21.80
CA ARG A 528 22.82 9.16 20.52
C ARG A 528 23.41 10.57 20.57
N ALA A 529 23.17 11.31 21.66
CA ALA A 529 23.76 12.62 21.87
C ALA A 529 25.30 12.59 21.80
N ILE A 530 25.91 11.64 22.52
CA ILE A 530 27.35 11.41 22.52
C ILE A 530 27.84 11.11 21.09
N ALA A 531 27.15 10.23 20.36
CA ALA A 531 27.47 9.90 18.98
C ALA A 531 27.43 11.13 18.05
N TYR A 532 26.37 11.95 18.09
CA TYR A 532 26.34 13.18 17.29
C TYR A 532 27.42 14.18 17.67
N THR A 533 27.72 14.32 18.97
CA THR A 533 28.82 15.20 19.42
C THR A 533 30.16 14.71 18.88
N ILE A 534 30.43 13.40 18.88
CA ILE A 534 31.63 12.82 18.24
C ILE A 534 31.68 13.20 16.75
N LEU A 535 30.56 13.08 16.02
CA LEU A 535 30.48 13.46 14.60
C LEU A 535 30.76 14.96 14.40
N GLY A 536 30.24 15.83 15.26
CA GLY A 536 30.53 17.27 15.22
C GLY A 536 32.00 17.61 15.48
N ILE A 537 32.62 16.96 16.47
CA ILE A 537 34.05 17.12 16.75
C ILE A 537 34.87 16.63 15.56
N ALA A 538 34.53 15.48 14.97
CA ALA A 538 35.22 14.95 13.79
C ALA A 538 35.19 15.93 12.60
N GLU A 539 34.03 16.54 12.35
CA GLU A 539 33.87 17.55 11.30
C GLU A 539 34.71 18.81 11.56
N TYR A 540 34.79 19.27 12.82
CA TYR A 540 35.69 20.35 13.23
C TYR A 540 37.17 19.98 13.03
N LEU A 541 37.59 18.80 13.48
CA LEU A 541 38.96 18.31 13.39
C LEU A 541 39.43 18.09 11.94
N HIS A 542 38.52 17.85 11.00
CA HIS A 542 38.88 17.83 9.57
C HIS A 542 39.43 19.17 9.05
N HIS A 543 39.07 20.28 9.70
CA HIS A 543 39.63 21.60 9.41
C HIS A 543 40.78 21.97 10.37
N GLN A 544 40.65 21.61 11.65
CA GLN A 544 41.61 21.91 12.72
C GLN A 544 42.22 20.62 13.28
N SER A 545 43.06 19.95 12.49
CA SER A 545 43.55 18.59 12.77
C SER A 545 44.44 18.45 14.02
N ASN A 546 44.93 19.56 14.57
CA ASN A 546 45.91 19.57 15.65
C ASN A 546 45.32 20.05 17.00
N ASP A 547 44.00 20.16 17.11
CA ASP A 547 43.35 20.49 18.39
C ASP A 547 43.34 19.27 19.32
N GLU A 548 44.40 19.16 20.14
CA GLU A 548 44.58 18.07 21.10
C GLU A 548 43.46 18.00 22.14
N VAL A 549 42.87 19.14 22.51
CA VAL A 549 41.77 19.19 23.49
C VAL A 549 40.53 18.52 22.91
N MET A 550 40.22 18.80 21.65
CA MET A 550 39.10 18.18 20.94
C MET A 550 39.32 16.69 20.68
N ILE A 551 40.55 16.28 20.37
CA ILE A 551 40.90 14.86 20.22
C ILE A 551 40.69 14.12 21.54
N GLU A 552 41.12 14.70 22.67
CA GLU A 552 40.92 14.08 23.99
C GLU A 552 39.44 14.05 24.40
N LEU A 553 38.68 15.10 24.12
CA LEU A 553 37.22 15.08 24.30
C LEU A 553 36.55 13.98 23.48
N MET A 554 36.93 13.83 22.20
CA MET A 554 36.46 12.72 21.37
C MET A 554 36.80 11.37 21.98
N ARG A 555 38.04 11.19 22.47
CA ARG A 555 38.50 9.95 23.13
C ARG A 555 37.64 9.62 24.36
N GLU A 556 37.37 10.61 25.21
CA GLU A 556 36.51 10.43 26.40
C GLU A 556 35.08 10.02 26.02
N LEU A 557 34.48 10.68 25.02
CA LEU A 557 33.14 10.38 24.52
C LEU A 557 33.05 9.00 23.89
N THR A 558 34.02 8.63 23.05
CA THR A 558 34.15 7.28 22.49
C THR A 558 34.29 6.24 23.60
N GLY A 559 35.07 6.54 24.65
CA GLY A 559 35.22 5.69 25.82
C GLY A 559 33.91 5.45 26.59
N LYS A 560 32.97 6.41 26.59
CA LYS A 560 31.63 6.19 27.16
C LYS A 560 30.83 5.17 26.35
N LEU A 561 30.78 5.30 25.02
CA LEU A 561 30.07 4.34 24.17
C LEU A 561 30.64 2.92 24.30
N ILE A 562 31.97 2.80 24.39
CA ILE A 562 32.64 1.49 24.62
C ILE A 562 32.20 0.88 25.95
N LYS A 563 32.10 1.67 27.03
CA LYS A 563 31.64 1.18 28.33
C LYS A 563 30.19 0.70 28.29
N GLU A 564 29.31 1.42 27.59
CA GLU A 564 27.90 1.01 27.44
C GLU A 564 27.78 -0.31 26.67
N TYR A 565 28.57 -0.49 25.60
CA TYR A 565 28.68 -1.79 24.91
C TYR A 565 29.20 -2.90 25.83
N GLN A 566 30.27 -2.65 26.58
CA GLN A 566 30.83 -3.65 27.51
C GLN A 566 29.84 -4.04 28.62
N ALA A 567 28.99 -3.09 29.05
CA ALA A 567 27.99 -3.32 30.08
C ALA A 567 26.76 -4.08 29.58
N SER A 568 26.42 -3.93 28.29
CA SER A 568 25.17 -4.45 27.71
C SER A 568 25.35 -5.67 26.80
N SER A 569 26.56 -5.96 26.33
CA SER A 569 26.80 -7.03 25.34
C SER A 569 27.03 -8.41 25.95
N ASP A 570 26.61 -9.44 25.21
CA ASP A 570 26.88 -10.85 25.48
C ASP A 570 26.99 -11.66 24.17
N ASP A 571 27.21 -12.98 24.25
CA ASP A 571 27.39 -13.85 23.08
C ASP A 571 26.24 -13.79 22.05
N GLY A 572 25.01 -13.47 22.47
CA GLY A 572 23.83 -13.36 21.61
C GLY A 572 23.39 -11.93 21.31
N TRP A 573 23.98 -10.94 21.98
CA TRP A 573 23.57 -9.53 21.88
C TRP A 573 24.79 -8.62 21.83
N GLN A 574 25.18 -8.22 20.63
CA GLN A 574 26.39 -7.43 20.37
C GLN A 574 26.03 -5.95 20.22
N TRP A 575 25.44 -5.35 21.26
CA TRP A 575 24.89 -3.99 21.20
C TRP A 575 25.20 -3.13 22.44
N PHE A 576 25.06 -1.82 22.28
CA PHE A 576 25.36 -0.78 23.30
C PHE A 576 24.35 -0.74 24.45
N GLU A 577 23.17 -1.32 24.25
CA GLU A 577 22.01 -1.17 25.12
C GLU A 577 21.21 -2.48 25.15
N PRO A 578 20.40 -2.75 26.19
CA PRO A 578 19.54 -3.94 26.24
C PRO A 578 18.37 -3.92 25.24
N VAL A 579 18.29 -2.87 24.42
CA VAL A 579 17.22 -2.64 23.45
C VAL A 579 17.79 -1.96 22.21
N LEU A 580 17.25 -2.29 21.04
CA LEU A 580 17.43 -1.50 19.82
C LEU A 580 16.31 -0.47 19.76
N ALA A 581 16.65 0.78 20.02
CA ALA A 581 15.74 1.92 20.02
C ALA A 581 15.71 2.59 18.62
N TYR A 582 15.86 3.91 18.55
CA TYR A 582 15.91 4.70 17.32
C TYR A 582 17.33 5.17 16.97
N ASP A 583 17.49 5.59 15.72
CA ASP A 583 18.73 6.11 15.11
C ASP A 583 19.93 5.21 15.43
N ASN A 584 19.71 3.90 15.45
CA ASN A 584 20.65 2.91 16.00
C ASN A 584 22.00 2.94 15.27
N ALA A 585 21.98 3.13 13.95
CA ALA A 585 23.18 3.13 13.12
C ALA A 585 24.10 4.35 13.37
N ILE A 586 23.65 5.37 14.10
CA ILE A 586 24.52 6.49 14.46
C ILE A 586 25.65 6.08 15.41
N LEU A 587 25.42 5.08 16.27
CA LEU A 587 26.40 4.61 17.24
C LEU A 587 27.64 3.99 16.54
N PRO A 588 27.49 2.94 15.70
CA PRO A 588 28.61 2.43 14.91
C PRO A 588 29.19 3.48 13.95
N TYR A 589 28.35 4.34 13.35
CA TYR A 589 28.85 5.41 12.48
C TYR A 589 29.81 6.35 13.22
N ALA A 590 29.46 6.81 14.43
CA ALA A 590 30.31 7.68 15.24
C ALA A 590 31.65 7.01 15.61
N LEU A 591 31.66 5.72 15.96
CA LEU A 591 32.90 4.98 16.23
C LEU A 591 33.80 4.91 14.98
N LEU A 592 33.23 4.55 13.83
CA LEU A 592 33.96 4.48 12.57
C LEU A 592 34.53 5.85 12.16
N THR A 593 33.77 6.93 12.38
CA THR A 593 34.22 8.30 12.12
C THR A 593 35.28 8.79 13.10
N ALA A 594 35.27 8.34 14.36
CA ALA A 594 36.28 8.71 15.36
C ALA A 594 37.64 8.03 15.10
N TYR A 595 37.64 6.81 14.54
CA TYR A 595 38.84 5.99 14.34
C TYR A 595 40.04 6.73 13.71
N PRO A 596 39.90 7.47 12.59
CA PRO A 596 41.04 8.13 11.94
C PRO A 596 41.73 9.19 12.80
N PHE A 597 41.00 9.80 13.75
CA PHE A 597 41.54 10.83 14.65
C PHE A 597 42.18 10.22 15.90
N LEU A 598 41.58 9.14 16.42
CA LEU A 598 42.07 8.45 17.62
C LEU A 598 43.21 7.47 17.32
N ASN A 599 43.31 7.01 16.07
CA ASN A 599 44.22 5.96 15.60
C ASN A 599 44.15 4.68 16.46
N ASP A 600 42.93 4.31 16.86
CA ASP A 600 42.65 3.16 17.72
C ASP A 600 41.89 2.08 16.94
N GLU A 601 42.60 1.01 16.57
CA GLU A 601 42.01 -0.08 15.79
C GLU A 601 40.89 -0.81 16.55
N ALA A 602 40.90 -0.82 17.89
CA ALA A 602 39.83 -1.43 18.67
C ALA A 602 38.49 -0.70 18.48
N VAL A 603 38.52 0.64 18.36
CA VAL A 603 37.33 1.46 18.06
C VAL A 603 36.75 1.09 16.70
N LYS A 604 37.60 0.91 15.67
CA LYS A 604 37.15 0.50 14.33
C LYS A 604 36.58 -0.90 14.33
N GLN A 605 37.22 -1.86 14.99
CA GLN A 605 36.71 -3.22 15.08
C GLN A 605 35.36 -3.27 15.79
N LEU A 606 35.19 -2.53 16.88
CA LEU A 606 33.91 -2.42 17.58
C LEU A 606 32.83 -1.82 16.66
N GLY A 607 33.13 -0.72 15.97
CA GLY A 607 32.21 -0.10 15.03
C GLY A 607 31.74 -1.06 13.93
N LEU A 608 32.66 -1.85 13.35
CA LEU A 608 32.33 -2.87 12.35
C LEU A 608 31.55 -4.05 12.95
N LEU A 609 31.89 -4.50 14.16
CA LEU A 609 31.20 -5.57 14.86
C LEU A 609 29.73 -5.21 15.13
N THR A 610 29.49 -4.03 15.70
CA THR A 610 28.12 -3.58 15.99
C THR A 610 27.33 -3.26 14.72
N LEU A 611 28.00 -2.83 13.64
CA LEU A 611 27.38 -2.70 12.32
C LEU A 611 26.89 -4.06 11.82
N THR A 612 27.72 -5.10 11.87
CA THR A 612 27.33 -6.45 11.44
C THR A 612 26.20 -7.02 12.29
N PHE A 613 26.20 -6.76 13.60
CA PHE A 613 25.09 -7.13 14.47
C PHE A 613 23.78 -6.44 14.04
N LEU A 614 23.79 -5.11 13.85
CA LEU A 614 22.61 -4.38 13.41
C LEU A 614 22.11 -4.88 12.04
N GLU A 615 23.04 -5.14 11.10
CA GLU A 615 22.73 -5.69 9.78
C GLU A 615 21.98 -7.03 9.87
N SER A 616 22.39 -7.92 10.80
CA SER A 616 21.76 -9.23 11.00
C SER A 616 20.28 -9.15 11.39
N ILE A 617 19.86 -7.99 11.92
CA ILE A 617 18.50 -7.72 12.37
C ILE A 617 17.73 -6.94 11.32
N THR A 618 18.35 -5.91 10.73
CA THR A 618 17.63 -4.92 9.90
C THR A 618 17.66 -5.21 8.40
N ILE A 619 18.31 -6.30 7.96
CA ILE A 619 18.34 -6.70 6.55
C ILE A 619 17.61 -8.04 6.36
N GLN A 620 16.53 -8.03 5.57
CA GLN A 620 15.75 -9.22 5.22
C GLN A 620 15.67 -9.35 3.69
N ASN A 621 15.98 -10.55 3.16
CA ASN A 621 15.95 -10.83 1.71
C ASN A 621 16.71 -9.79 0.85
N GLY A 622 17.82 -9.26 1.38
CA GLY A 622 18.64 -8.26 0.70
C GLY A 622 18.12 -6.82 0.74
N ALA A 623 16.95 -6.57 1.33
CA ALA A 623 16.36 -5.24 1.52
C ALA A 623 16.39 -4.80 2.99
N LEU A 624 16.23 -3.50 3.22
CA LEU A 624 16.15 -2.93 4.56
C LEU A 624 14.76 -3.14 5.16
N SER A 625 14.71 -3.73 6.35
CA SER A 625 13.51 -3.94 7.18
C SER A 625 13.87 -3.46 8.58
N LEU A 626 13.45 -2.25 8.93
CA LEU A 626 13.89 -1.59 10.17
C LEU A 626 13.14 -2.10 11.40
N VAL A 627 13.78 -1.96 12.56
CA VAL A 627 13.11 -2.11 13.85
C VAL A 627 12.14 -0.93 14.00
N GLY A 628 10.85 -1.24 14.08
CA GLY A 628 9.80 -0.26 14.25
C GLY A 628 9.60 0.15 15.71
N ASN A 629 9.19 1.41 15.93
CA ASN A 629 9.09 2.00 17.26
C ASN A 629 7.83 1.63 18.07
N GLN A 630 6.88 0.87 17.50
CA GLN A 630 5.71 0.40 18.23
C GLN A 630 6.10 -0.54 19.38
N GLU A 631 7.09 -1.42 19.13
CA GLU A 631 7.75 -2.22 20.17
C GLU A 631 9.23 -2.36 19.86
N TRP A 632 10.07 -1.68 20.65
CA TRP A 632 11.52 -1.74 20.49
C TRP A 632 12.06 -3.16 20.67
N ALA A 633 12.95 -3.57 19.77
CA ALA A 633 13.53 -4.90 19.76
C ALA A 633 14.40 -5.14 20.99
N LYS A 634 14.13 -6.24 21.69
CA LYS A 634 14.88 -6.70 22.87
C LYS A 634 15.40 -8.10 22.60
N GLN A 635 16.51 -8.45 23.23
CA GLN A 635 17.10 -9.78 23.14
C GLN A 635 16.05 -10.87 23.42
N GLY A 636 15.91 -11.83 22.48
CA GLY A 636 14.98 -12.95 22.59
C GLY A 636 13.49 -12.62 22.46
N LYS A 637 13.13 -11.39 22.05
CA LYS A 637 11.73 -10.98 21.81
C LYS A 637 11.45 -10.72 20.33
N HIS A 638 10.15 -10.66 20.02
CA HIS A 638 9.66 -10.24 18.71
C HIS A 638 10.14 -8.82 18.37
N ILE A 639 10.50 -8.61 17.11
CA ILE A 639 10.96 -7.32 16.57
C ILE A 639 9.78 -6.69 15.84
N SER A 640 9.32 -5.52 16.30
CA SER A 640 8.27 -4.80 15.59
C SER A 640 8.74 -4.43 14.19
N LYS A 641 7.89 -4.70 13.19
CA LYS A 641 8.06 -4.20 11.81
C LYS A 641 7.34 -2.88 11.57
N PHE A 642 6.67 -2.32 12.59
CA PHE A 642 5.80 -1.15 12.47
C PHE A 642 6.27 0.03 13.31
N GLY A 643 6.08 1.24 12.77
CA GLY A 643 6.69 2.45 13.28
C GLY A 643 8.12 2.63 12.74
N GLN A 644 8.38 2.22 11.50
CA GLN A 644 9.70 2.41 10.86
C GLN A 644 9.86 3.88 10.44
N GLN A 645 10.98 4.49 10.82
CA GLN A 645 11.21 5.92 10.64
C GLN A 645 12.30 6.21 9.58
N PRO A 646 12.13 7.24 8.73
CA PRO A 646 13.15 7.78 7.84
C PRO A 646 14.50 8.04 8.51
N LEU A 647 14.48 8.43 9.79
CA LEU A 647 15.64 8.71 10.59
C LEU A 647 16.65 7.55 10.60
N ASP A 648 16.16 6.35 10.89
CA ASP A 648 16.96 5.13 10.94
C ASP A 648 17.55 4.78 9.57
N VAL A 649 16.78 4.97 8.50
CA VAL A 649 17.24 4.72 7.12
C VAL A 649 18.44 5.61 6.78
N THR A 650 18.34 6.89 7.10
CA THR A 650 19.42 7.85 6.84
C THR A 650 20.67 7.52 7.64
N ALA A 651 20.53 7.07 8.88
CA ALA A 651 21.64 6.62 9.71
C ALA A 651 22.34 5.38 9.12
N MET A 652 21.58 4.40 8.60
CA MET A 652 22.13 3.24 7.90
C MET A 652 22.94 3.67 6.67
N VAL A 653 22.44 4.63 5.89
CA VAL A 653 23.14 5.18 4.72
C VAL A 653 24.46 5.84 5.11
N PHE A 654 24.50 6.65 6.17
CA PHE A 654 25.74 7.25 6.67
C PHE A 654 26.74 6.20 7.16
N MET A 655 26.28 5.25 7.98
CA MET A 655 27.11 4.17 8.53
C MET A 655 27.76 3.34 7.41
N TYR A 656 26.98 2.89 6.42
CA TYR A 656 27.52 2.10 5.32
C TYR A 656 28.46 2.89 4.42
N ARG A 657 28.19 4.19 4.21
CA ARG A 657 29.12 5.05 3.47
C ARG A 657 30.48 5.10 4.15
N GLU A 658 30.51 5.26 5.47
CA GLU A 658 31.75 5.33 6.23
C GLU A 658 32.48 3.99 6.29
N ALA A 659 31.74 2.90 6.48
CA ALA A 659 32.29 1.54 6.41
C ALA A 659 32.90 1.27 5.02
N PHE A 660 32.24 1.71 3.94
CA PHE A 660 32.79 1.62 2.59
C PHE A 660 34.09 2.43 2.44
N ARG A 661 34.11 3.68 2.92
CA ARG A 661 35.30 4.55 2.88
C ARG A 661 36.51 3.94 3.60
N LEU A 662 36.29 3.32 4.76
CA LEU A 662 37.37 2.78 5.60
C LEU A 662 37.87 1.40 5.15
N THR A 663 37.03 0.61 4.48
CA THR A 663 37.35 -0.80 4.16
C THR A 663 37.47 -1.09 2.67
N ASN A 664 36.95 -0.19 1.81
CA ASN A 664 36.81 -0.37 0.38
C ASN A 664 36.04 -1.65 -0.04
N LYS A 665 35.24 -2.23 0.86
CA LYS A 665 34.44 -3.43 0.58
C LYS A 665 33.14 -3.06 -0.12
N LYS A 666 32.98 -3.46 -1.40
CA LYS A 666 31.79 -3.16 -2.23
C LYS A 666 30.45 -3.55 -1.60
N VAL A 667 30.42 -4.54 -0.71
CA VAL A 667 29.19 -4.93 0.02
C VAL A 667 28.54 -3.74 0.73
N TYR A 668 29.32 -2.86 1.36
CA TYR A 668 28.80 -1.69 2.06
C TYR A 668 28.23 -0.64 1.10
N PHE A 669 28.81 -0.49 -0.10
CA PHE A 669 28.22 0.35 -1.15
C PHE A 669 26.85 -0.20 -1.57
N THR A 670 26.74 -1.51 -1.81
CA THR A 670 25.47 -2.16 -2.15
C THR A 670 24.44 -2.00 -1.04
N ARG A 671 24.82 -2.16 0.23
CA ARG A 671 23.93 -1.98 1.39
C ARG A 671 23.49 -0.53 1.59
N MET A 672 24.37 0.43 1.37
CA MET A 672 24.03 1.85 1.38
C MET A 672 22.96 2.17 0.31
N VAL A 673 23.14 1.69 -0.91
CA VAL A 673 22.15 1.87 -2.00
C VAL A 673 20.84 1.17 -1.67
N ALA A 674 20.88 -0.07 -1.16
CA ALA A 674 19.69 -0.82 -0.74
C ALA A 674 18.91 -0.08 0.36
N SER A 675 19.63 0.52 1.32
CA SER A 675 19.01 1.31 2.41
C SER A 675 18.27 2.53 1.85
N PHE A 676 18.86 3.26 0.90
CA PHE A 676 18.19 4.40 0.27
C PHE A 676 16.94 4.01 -0.53
N ARG A 677 16.94 2.83 -1.16
CA ARG A 677 15.78 2.33 -1.92
C ARG A 677 14.57 2.04 -1.03
N TRP A 678 14.74 1.95 0.30
CA TRP A 678 13.62 1.89 1.25
C TRP A 678 12.64 3.07 1.04
N PHE A 679 13.15 4.28 0.81
CA PHE A 679 12.33 5.46 0.52
C PHE A 679 11.55 5.35 -0.80
N LEU A 680 12.05 4.54 -1.73
CA LEU A 680 11.50 4.35 -3.07
C LEU A 680 10.58 3.12 -3.16
N GLY A 681 10.32 2.45 -2.03
CA GLY A 681 9.44 1.29 -1.97
C GLY A 681 10.16 -0.05 -1.92
N GLU A 682 11.46 -0.11 -1.64
CA GLU A 682 12.12 -1.36 -1.25
C GLU A 682 12.15 -1.52 0.27
N ASN A 683 10.94 -1.56 0.80
CA ASN A 683 10.63 -1.75 2.21
C ASN A 683 9.60 -2.87 2.38
N ASP A 684 9.15 -3.07 3.62
CA ASP A 684 8.30 -4.20 4.01
C ASP A 684 6.90 -4.17 3.36
N LEU A 685 6.40 -3.00 2.96
CA LEU A 685 5.10 -2.85 2.28
C LEU A 685 5.22 -2.69 0.77
N LYS A 686 6.44 -2.56 0.24
CA LYS A 686 6.72 -2.23 -1.16
C LYS A 686 6.09 -0.92 -1.66
N LEU A 687 5.94 0.07 -0.78
CA LEU A 687 5.36 1.37 -1.10
C LEU A 687 6.36 2.50 -0.90
N GLY A 688 6.48 3.40 -1.88
CA GLY A 688 7.37 4.56 -1.79
C GLY A 688 6.89 5.59 -0.76
N LEU A 689 7.81 6.07 0.07
CA LEU A 689 7.57 7.17 1.01
C LEU A 689 7.88 8.54 0.39
N TYR A 690 8.78 8.58 -0.59
CA TYR A 690 9.04 9.80 -1.35
C TYR A 690 7.87 10.13 -2.28
N ASP A 691 7.40 11.37 -2.23
CA ASP A 691 6.29 11.89 -3.02
C ASP A 691 6.82 12.76 -4.17
N GLU A 692 6.66 12.27 -5.40
CA GLU A 692 7.14 12.93 -6.61
C GLU A 692 6.40 14.26 -6.90
N GLU A 693 5.15 14.44 -6.43
CA GLU A 693 4.36 15.65 -6.65
C GLU A 693 4.76 16.77 -5.68
N THR A 694 4.80 16.43 -4.39
CA THR A 694 5.06 17.40 -3.32
C THR A 694 6.55 17.67 -3.15
N LYS A 695 7.39 16.71 -3.55
CA LYS A 695 8.84 16.61 -3.31
C LYS A 695 9.20 16.38 -1.84
N GLY A 696 8.25 15.88 -1.06
CA GLY A 696 8.42 15.53 0.35
C GLY A 696 8.64 14.03 0.58
N CYS A 697 8.86 13.65 1.83
CA CYS A 697 8.91 12.27 2.26
C CYS A 697 7.85 12.04 3.35
N CYS A 698 7.15 10.92 3.28
CA CYS A 698 6.20 10.49 4.30
C CYS A 698 6.93 10.13 5.62
N ASP A 699 6.25 10.29 6.75
CA ASP A 699 6.82 10.20 8.10
C ASP A 699 7.23 8.78 8.52
N GLY A 700 6.67 7.74 7.90
CA GLY A 700 7.07 6.38 8.21
C GLY A 700 6.12 5.30 7.70
N LEU A 701 6.44 4.06 8.07
CA LEU A 701 5.60 2.88 7.85
C LEU A 701 4.98 2.44 9.17
N GLU A 702 3.66 2.53 9.24
CA GLU A 702 2.83 2.16 10.38
C GLU A 702 2.10 0.85 10.15
N SER A 703 1.49 0.33 11.22
CA SER A 703 0.66 -0.88 11.16
C SER A 703 -0.54 -0.74 10.22
N TYR A 704 -1.02 0.49 9.92
CA TYR A 704 -2.12 0.73 8.99
C TYR A 704 -1.67 1.11 7.57
N GLY A 705 -0.35 1.20 7.30
CA GLY A 705 0.20 1.63 6.01
C GLY A 705 1.20 2.80 6.12
N ILE A 706 1.31 3.61 5.08
CA ILE A 706 2.18 4.80 5.09
C ILE A 706 1.54 5.89 5.95
N ASN A 707 2.31 6.46 6.88
CA ASN A 707 1.96 7.74 7.49
C ASN A 707 2.18 8.88 6.49
N ARG A 708 1.10 9.37 5.89
CA ARG A 708 1.12 10.33 4.77
C ARG A 708 1.57 11.75 5.14
N ASN A 709 1.76 12.06 6.42
CA ASN A 709 2.35 13.32 6.85
C ASN A 709 3.78 13.44 6.32
N GLN A 710 4.18 14.66 5.93
CA GLN A 710 5.48 14.95 5.35
C GLN A 710 6.21 15.99 6.20
N GLY A 711 6.59 15.60 7.42
CA GLY A 711 7.29 16.46 8.37
C GLY A 711 8.69 16.86 7.92
N ALA A 712 9.32 17.73 8.72
CA ALA A 712 10.69 18.16 8.49
C ALA A 712 11.67 17.00 8.67
N GLU A 713 11.57 16.22 9.75
CA GLU A 713 12.47 15.09 10.01
C GLU A 713 12.54 14.14 8.81
N SER A 714 11.39 13.64 8.36
CA SER A 714 11.28 12.67 7.26
C SER A 714 11.82 13.22 5.95
N THR A 715 11.45 14.45 5.60
CA THR A 715 11.90 15.13 4.38
C THR A 715 13.40 15.39 4.38
N LEU A 716 13.94 15.89 5.50
CA LEU A 716 15.37 16.17 5.66
C LEU A 716 16.18 14.88 5.64
N CYS A 717 15.69 13.82 6.30
CA CYS A 717 16.32 12.50 6.31
C CYS A 717 16.43 11.93 4.88
N PHE A 718 15.36 11.98 4.09
CA PHE A 718 15.37 11.57 2.69
C PHE A 718 16.47 12.30 1.89
N TYR A 719 16.53 13.63 1.97
CA TYR A 719 17.50 14.41 1.18
C TYR A 719 18.95 14.29 1.70
N LEU A 720 19.15 14.06 3.01
CA LEU A 720 20.47 13.71 3.55
C LEU A 720 20.97 12.39 2.97
N ALA A 721 20.13 11.35 3.02
CA ALA A 721 20.44 10.04 2.43
C ALA A 721 20.69 10.16 0.91
N TYR A 722 19.88 10.96 0.21
CA TYR A 722 20.04 11.25 -1.20
C TYR A 722 21.43 11.77 -1.54
N ILE A 723 21.92 12.81 -0.84
CA ILE A 723 23.20 13.44 -1.15
C ILE A 723 24.36 12.47 -0.94
N VAL A 724 24.29 11.67 0.12
CA VAL A 724 25.31 10.67 0.42
C VAL A 724 25.41 9.62 -0.69
N VAL A 725 24.27 9.07 -1.10
CA VAL A 725 24.22 8.06 -2.18
C VAL A 725 24.62 8.66 -3.52
N TYR A 726 24.13 9.86 -3.84
CA TYR A 726 24.46 10.57 -5.06
C TYR A 726 25.97 10.78 -5.21
N ARG A 727 26.64 11.26 -4.16
CA ARG A 727 28.10 11.42 -4.16
C ARG A 727 28.83 10.10 -4.27
N ALA A 728 28.35 9.08 -3.57
CA ALA A 728 28.99 7.77 -3.64
C ALA A 728 28.97 7.18 -5.06
N PHE A 729 27.90 7.41 -5.84
CA PHE A 729 27.89 7.05 -7.26
C PHE A 729 28.90 7.85 -8.08
N ILE A 730 29.12 9.13 -7.78
CA ILE A 730 30.14 9.94 -8.47
C ILE A 730 31.55 9.42 -8.16
N ASP A 731 31.86 9.23 -6.88
CA ASP A 731 33.19 8.81 -6.43
C ASP A 731 33.54 7.41 -6.96
N ASN A 732 32.60 6.48 -6.93
CA ASN A 732 32.82 5.09 -7.38
C ASN A 732 32.99 4.98 -8.91
N VAL A 733 32.44 5.93 -9.69
CA VAL A 733 32.71 6.01 -11.14
C VAL A 733 34.13 6.49 -11.40
N LEU A 734 34.69 7.34 -10.53
CA LEU A 734 36.06 7.86 -10.67
C LEU A 734 37.13 6.82 -10.33
N ASP A 735 36.85 5.87 -9.42
CA ASP A 735 37.76 4.76 -9.06
C ASP A 735 37.73 3.57 -10.04
N SER A 736 36.85 3.61 -11.05
CA SER A 736 36.69 2.55 -12.07
C SER A 736 37.29 2.90 -13.44
N LYS A 737 37.93 4.07 -13.55
CA LYS A 737 38.76 4.50 -14.68
C LYS A 737 40.21 4.59 -14.24
#